data_AF-A0AA34RX39-F1
#
_entry.id   AF-A0AA34RX39-F1
#
_cell.length_a   1.000
_cell.length_b   1.000
_cell.length_c   1.000
_cell.angle_alpha   90.00
_cell.angle_beta   90.00
_cell.angle_gamma   90.00
#
_symmetry.space_group_name_H-M   'P 1'
#
loop_
_entity.id
_entity.type
_entity.pdbx_description
1 polymer ?
#
loop_
_entity_poly.entity_id
_entity_poly.type
_entity_poly.pdbx_seq_one_letter_code
_entity_poly.pdbx_strand_id
1 'polypeptide(L)'
;MDLLDRINYYKLDSELPAGVDFIVIDDGSPDKLYREIEKRASDITTVYRTGAKPFQDFSLARARNYAAQRAKGQFLMFLDADLIPYPGFFKDILREIQVTDLQNQVDQFLMLPVIYLTELGFDKMQNMQPDLWRAYFINSMLKDNASEIEKFSSGTSVVVLDRHYYLSRGGQDEQFEGWGFEDYEFATRLIRKVRKFPLPSNWLSMAGNFMKICKYDGWKATYRLYGDWMASKGIYMFHSPHPIEAKYHRRKDINLRYLQHRMSEFVKTGIEHDPLPALEQGKTLLLQKNPFTCQREFAPYLGQVIHVSRDHFETAEEFGDYLLENEFDRVVFGNPYSTDKLTSLYKWCRENGFPYIVAERGALPGAVYHDRNGFLNDSNSYDESLWNKPLSQADHDITVAYIEEIKEGKDNLEKQSDRIDTFVLRQRLGITAKHKVLFVPFQQPNDTVIRNFSGPIGSYDNFHAKICSLVEELGPEWKILYKKHPVEDSLQEIPGAIAVHDINMHDLMDICHAVALINSGTGLYAMMYGKPLYVFGDSWYAADGLCVPVKDPDEAATLIKSGFEVDYEKVLRFVNYLRFSFYSFGQMVTRRVRYEDGTPITATTEINYYELRGFAKSTRKLQKTFSVIPTTSPMFDRYKGGTGQVIHGTTAPAPAPAKAAAVATNKPAQPKPAAVAATPAPAPAPIPTPITVSMPAAANADDTTDEAMESLGYNDHVRLGVEHFARGEFKEAAAQLDRAVELNPAHIKTLRTAAEAHVSAGSKETAILYLSTACKLAPDNKNLSKRLRSLTVPAWRRPLTSSTPFPVTM
;
A
#
# COMPACT_ATOMS: atom_id res chain seq x y z
N MET A 1 13.75 42.96 16.03
CA MET A 1 12.42 42.38 16.27
C MET A 1 12.61 41.02 16.94
N ASP A 2 11.83 40.72 17.98
CA ASP A 2 12.00 39.53 18.82
C ASP A 2 11.38 38.28 18.14
N LEU A 3 11.90 37.08 18.44
CA LEU A 3 11.32 35.80 18.00
C LEU A 3 9.84 35.69 18.39
N LEU A 4 9.49 36.25 19.55
CA LEU A 4 8.12 36.26 20.07
C LEU A 4 7.15 37.12 19.23
N ASP A 5 7.66 38.12 18.50
CA ASP A 5 6.83 38.92 17.58
C ASP A 5 6.54 38.12 16.31
N ARG A 6 7.57 37.43 15.80
CA ARG A 6 7.53 36.66 14.55
C ARG A 6 6.51 35.54 14.56
N ILE A 7 6.39 34.81 15.68
CA ILE A 7 5.38 33.76 15.83
C ILE A 7 3.94 34.28 15.71
N ASN A 8 3.71 35.60 15.74
CA ASN A 8 2.41 36.22 15.52
C ASN A 8 2.19 36.77 14.10
N TYR A 9 3.14 36.62 13.17
CA TYR A 9 3.02 37.19 11.82
C TYR A 9 1.80 36.70 11.05
N TYR A 10 1.28 35.51 11.35
CA TYR A 10 0.02 35.05 10.76
C TYR A 10 -1.16 36.00 11.04
N LYS A 11 -1.12 36.76 12.15
CA LYS A 11 -2.14 37.75 12.52
C LYS A 11 -2.10 39.01 11.65
N LEU A 12 -1.08 39.17 10.80
CA LEU A 12 -1.01 40.25 9.82
C LEU A 12 -1.94 40.02 8.63
N ASP A 13 -2.50 38.82 8.47
CA ASP A 13 -3.64 38.59 7.59
C ASP A 13 -4.92 39.16 8.25
N SER A 14 -5.30 40.39 7.90
CA SER A 14 -6.50 41.04 8.43
C SER A 14 -7.81 40.44 7.93
N GLU A 15 -7.77 39.50 6.98
CA GLU A 15 -8.92 38.72 6.49
C GLU A 15 -8.81 37.23 6.90
N LEU A 16 -8.12 36.93 8.01
CA LEU A 16 -7.94 35.58 8.51
C LEU A 16 -9.30 34.83 8.63
N PRO A 17 -9.51 33.74 7.88
CA PRO A 17 -10.76 33.00 7.93
C PRO A 17 -10.93 32.23 9.24
N ALA A 18 -12.16 32.13 9.74
CA ALA A 18 -12.49 31.41 10.99
C ALA A 18 -12.18 29.91 10.97
N GLY A 19 -11.95 29.30 9.80
CA GLY A 19 -11.62 27.88 9.66
C GLY A 19 -10.12 27.58 9.68
N VAL A 20 -9.28 28.52 10.15
CA VAL A 20 -7.81 28.41 10.16
C VAL A 20 -7.30 28.56 11.59
N ASP A 21 -6.68 27.50 12.10
CA ASP A 21 -6.03 27.47 13.41
C ASP A 21 -4.51 27.30 13.25
N PHE A 22 -3.77 27.69 14.29
CA PHE A 22 -2.31 27.68 14.30
C PHE A 22 -1.77 26.77 15.41
N ILE A 23 -0.67 26.08 15.10
CA ILE A 23 0.07 25.28 16.07
C ILE A 23 1.51 25.77 16.10
N VAL A 24 1.93 26.30 17.25
CA VAL A 24 3.31 26.70 17.51
C VAL A 24 4.00 25.55 18.24
N ILE A 25 5.11 25.07 17.67
CA ILE A 25 5.90 23.99 18.25
C ILE A 25 7.24 24.53 18.75
N ASP A 26 7.48 24.38 20.04
CA ASP A 26 8.81 24.52 20.62
C ASP A 26 9.56 23.19 20.55
N ASP A 27 10.73 23.22 19.91
CA ASP A 27 11.63 22.07 19.79
C ASP A 27 12.98 22.38 20.45
N GLY A 28 12.97 22.51 21.78
CA GLY A 28 14.19 22.62 22.57
C GLY A 28 14.56 24.04 23.00
N SER A 29 13.64 25.01 23.06
CA SER A 29 13.96 26.30 23.71
C SER A 29 14.26 26.10 25.20
N PRO A 30 15.07 26.97 25.83
CA PRO A 30 15.18 26.99 27.30
C PRO A 30 13.84 27.26 27.98
N ASP A 31 13.62 26.72 29.17
CA ASP A 31 12.32 26.77 29.87
C ASP A 31 11.77 28.19 30.05
N LYS A 32 12.65 29.18 30.30
CA LYS A 32 12.24 30.58 30.41
C LYS A 32 11.62 31.08 29.11
N LEU A 33 12.21 30.75 27.96
CA LEU A 33 11.71 31.15 26.64
C LEU A 33 10.43 30.37 26.30
N TYR A 34 10.38 29.07 26.58
CA TYR A 34 9.18 28.27 26.38
C TYR A 34 7.96 28.86 27.12
N ARG A 35 8.13 29.30 28.38
CA ARG A 35 7.06 29.98 29.14
C ARG A 35 6.58 31.28 28.47
N GLU A 36 7.45 32.00 27.75
CA GLU A 36 7.03 33.18 27.00
C GLU A 36 6.34 32.83 25.68
N ILE A 37 6.72 31.72 25.04
CA ILE A 37 6.03 31.18 23.85
C ILE A 37 4.65 30.66 24.23
N GLU A 38 4.53 29.95 25.36
CA GLU A 38 3.28 29.39 25.86
C GLU A 38 2.21 30.46 26.12
N LYS A 39 2.62 31.65 26.57
CA LYS A 39 1.71 32.81 26.73
C LYS A 39 1.08 33.29 25.41
N ARG A 40 1.52 32.80 24.25
CA ARG A 40 0.94 33.14 22.94
C ARG A 40 -0.20 32.22 22.53
N ALA A 41 -0.50 31.20 23.33
CA ALA A 41 -1.69 30.40 23.14
C ALA A 41 -2.96 31.30 23.15
N SER A 42 -3.93 30.94 22.32
CA SER A 42 -5.24 31.62 22.20
C SER A 42 -6.27 30.65 21.64
N ASP A 43 -7.51 31.10 21.46
CA ASP A 43 -8.59 30.26 20.92
C ASP A 43 -8.27 29.64 19.55
N ILE A 44 -7.45 30.32 18.75
CA ILE A 44 -7.03 29.88 17.40
C ILE A 44 -5.55 29.48 17.36
N THR A 45 -4.86 29.39 18.50
CA THR A 45 -3.42 29.10 18.53
C THR A 45 -3.07 28.20 19.69
N THR A 46 -2.62 26.99 19.37
CA THR A 46 -2.16 26.01 20.35
C THR A 46 -0.64 25.98 20.38
N VAL A 47 -0.06 25.91 21.57
CA VAL A 47 1.40 25.81 21.76
C VAL A 47 1.72 24.43 22.32
N TYR A 48 2.69 23.75 21.73
CA TYR A 48 3.22 22.48 22.25
C TYR A 48 4.74 22.50 22.34
N ARG A 49 5.27 21.61 23.17
CA ARG A 49 6.69 21.30 23.24
C ARG A 49 6.92 19.85 22.85
N THR A 50 7.87 19.57 21.96
CA THR A 50 8.18 18.20 21.50
C THR A 50 8.76 17.32 22.61
N GLY A 51 9.35 17.94 23.63
CA GLY A 51 10.12 17.28 24.69
C GLY A 51 11.64 17.25 24.41
N ALA A 52 12.08 17.77 23.26
CA ALA A 52 13.50 17.93 22.95
C ALA A 52 14.20 18.76 24.03
N LYS A 53 15.42 18.33 24.39
CA LYS A 53 16.22 19.01 25.41
C LYS A 53 16.96 20.20 24.80
N PRO A 54 17.23 21.30 25.54
CA PRO A 54 17.89 22.48 24.99
C PRO A 54 19.29 22.28 24.40
N PHE A 55 19.95 21.17 24.74
CA PHE A 55 21.27 20.79 24.22
C PHE A 55 21.20 19.80 23.05
N GLN A 56 20.03 19.26 22.74
CA GLN A 56 19.84 18.43 21.54
C GLN A 56 19.78 19.32 20.30
N ASP A 57 20.20 18.79 19.16
CA ASP A 57 20.01 19.48 17.89
C ASP A 57 18.50 19.64 17.60
N PHE A 58 18.14 20.86 17.22
CA PHE A 58 16.82 21.18 16.67
C PHE A 58 16.50 20.25 15.49
N SER A 59 15.26 19.81 15.36
CA SER A 59 14.78 19.07 14.20
C SER A 59 13.42 19.61 13.75
N LEU A 60 13.42 20.22 12.56
CA LEU A 60 12.19 20.72 11.95
C LEU A 60 11.24 19.58 11.57
N ALA A 61 11.77 18.44 11.16
CA ALA A 61 11.00 17.22 10.87
C ALA A 61 10.25 16.73 12.11
N ARG A 62 10.94 16.61 13.26
CA ARG A 62 10.33 16.22 14.54
C ARG A 62 9.24 17.19 14.95
N ALA A 63 9.50 18.50 14.87
CA ALA A 63 8.51 19.52 15.21
C ALA A 63 7.25 19.42 14.34
N ARG A 64 7.42 19.29 13.01
CA ARG A 64 6.32 19.19 12.04
C ARG A 64 5.53 17.89 12.18
N ASN A 65 6.19 16.75 12.37
CA ASN A 65 5.55 15.47 12.65
C ASN A 65 4.74 15.55 13.95
N TYR A 66 5.33 16.07 15.02
CA TYR A 66 4.68 16.22 16.32
C TYR A 66 3.39 17.06 16.23
N ALA A 67 3.42 18.16 15.47
CA ALA A 67 2.24 18.97 15.17
C ALA A 67 1.22 18.20 14.35
N ALA A 68 1.64 17.57 13.25
CA ALA A 68 0.76 16.86 12.33
C ALA A 68 -0.05 15.76 13.04
N GLN A 69 0.58 15.03 13.96
CA GLN A 69 -0.08 13.98 14.74
C GLN A 69 -1.18 14.50 15.68
N ARG A 70 -1.20 15.80 16.01
CA ARG A 70 -2.14 16.45 16.95
C ARG A 70 -3.08 17.46 16.30
N ALA A 71 -2.77 17.89 15.08
CA ALA A 71 -3.59 18.84 14.34
C ALA A 71 -5.01 18.29 14.10
N LYS A 72 -6.02 19.16 14.18
CA LYS A 72 -7.42 18.79 13.97
C LYS A 72 -7.92 19.13 12.57
N GLY A 73 -7.25 20.04 11.88
CA GLY A 73 -7.59 20.45 10.52
C GLY A 73 -7.42 19.32 9.52
N GLN A 74 -8.29 19.30 8.50
CA GLN A 74 -8.14 18.38 7.37
C GLN A 74 -6.84 18.65 6.60
N PHE A 75 -6.42 19.92 6.52
CA PHE A 75 -5.22 20.33 5.81
C PHE A 75 -4.15 20.83 6.78
N LEU A 76 -2.90 20.58 6.43
CA LEU A 76 -1.72 21.15 7.07
C LEU A 76 -1.11 22.19 6.15
N MET A 77 -0.65 23.29 6.73
CA MET A 77 0.26 24.23 6.10
C MET A 77 1.47 24.40 7.00
N PHE A 78 2.68 24.13 6.49
CA PHE A 78 3.90 24.34 7.25
C PHE A 78 4.44 25.75 7.04
N LEU A 79 4.67 26.47 8.14
CA LEU A 79 5.12 27.85 8.16
C LEU A 79 6.33 27.99 9.07
N ASP A 80 7.38 28.63 8.56
CA ASP A 80 8.48 29.10 9.38
C ASP A 80 8.07 30.43 10.04
N ALA A 81 8.60 30.72 11.25
CA ALA A 81 8.13 31.86 12.05
C ALA A 81 8.42 33.23 11.41
N ASP A 82 9.35 33.31 10.47
CA ASP A 82 9.76 34.52 9.77
C ASP A 82 8.96 34.80 8.48
N LEU A 83 7.94 33.98 8.19
CA LEU A 83 7.06 34.16 7.05
C LEU A 83 5.88 35.08 7.37
N ILE A 84 5.61 36.01 6.46
CA ILE A 84 4.59 37.04 6.58
C ILE A 84 3.54 36.83 5.48
N PRO A 85 2.26 36.63 5.84
CA PRO A 85 1.15 36.66 4.87
C PRO A 85 0.80 38.10 4.49
N TYR A 86 0.14 38.27 3.33
CA TYR A 86 -0.60 39.49 3.01
C TYR A 86 -2.07 39.35 3.47
N PRO A 87 -2.82 40.46 3.63
CA PRO A 87 -4.27 40.43 3.87
C PRO A 87 -5.04 39.58 2.84
N GLY A 88 -5.73 38.54 3.30
CA GLY A 88 -6.48 37.58 2.46
C GLY A 88 -5.67 36.37 1.98
N PHE A 89 -4.43 36.19 2.44
CA PHE A 89 -3.58 35.07 2.04
C PHE A 89 -4.23 33.71 2.33
N PHE A 90 -4.69 33.47 3.56
CA PHE A 90 -5.27 32.17 3.92
C PHE A 90 -6.60 31.90 3.21
N LYS A 91 -7.35 32.96 2.91
CA LYS A 91 -8.58 32.89 2.10
C LYS A 91 -8.27 32.43 0.67
N ASP A 92 -7.17 32.89 0.08
CA ASP A 92 -6.70 32.42 -1.23
C ASP A 92 -6.25 30.95 -1.18
N ILE A 93 -5.63 30.49 -0.09
CA ILE A 93 -5.31 29.06 0.10
C ILE A 93 -6.59 28.21 0.16
N LEU A 94 -7.60 28.62 0.93
CA LEU A 94 -8.87 27.89 1.01
C LEU A 94 -9.60 27.83 -0.34
N ARG A 95 -9.55 28.91 -1.12
CA ARG A 95 -10.07 28.92 -2.51
C ARG A 95 -9.34 27.91 -3.38
N GLU A 96 -8.03 27.83 -3.27
CA GLU A 96 -7.22 26.88 -4.05
C GLU A 96 -7.51 25.43 -3.66
N ILE A 97 -7.71 25.15 -2.37
CA ILE A 97 -8.19 23.85 -1.88
C ILE A 97 -9.51 23.47 -2.55
N GLN A 98 -10.45 24.40 -2.66
CA GLN A 98 -11.74 24.17 -3.29
C GLN A 98 -11.63 23.98 -4.81
N VAL A 99 -10.90 24.87 -5.49
CA VAL A 99 -10.78 24.89 -6.96
C VAL A 99 -10.06 23.64 -7.49
N THR A 100 -9.08 23.11 -6.76
CA THR A 100 -8.37 21.89 -7.15
C THR A 100 -8.91 20.63 -6.50
N ASP A 101 -10.05 20.70 -5.82
CA ASP A 101 -10.72 19.59 -5.13
C ASP A 101 -9.80 18.79 -4.18
N LEU A 102 -8.87 19.48 -3.49
CA LEU A 102 -7.93 18.88 -2.53
C LEU A 102 -8.66 18.19 -1.35
N GLN A 103 -9.92 18.58 -1.11
CA GLN A 103 -10.80 17.97 -0.10
C GLN A 103 -11.15 16.50 -0.40
N ASN A 104 -11.17 16.11 -1.68
CA ASN A 104 -11.45 14.74 -2.09
C ASN A 104 -10.22 14.08 -2.72
N GLN A 105 -9.42 14.81 -3.50
CA GLN A 105 -8.17 14.34 -4.13
C GLN A 105 -6.98 14.53 -3.17
N VAL A 106 -6.90 13.65 -2.16
CA VAL A 106 -6.07 13.88 -0.97
C VAL A 106 -4.57 13.70 -1.21
N ASP A 107 -4.18 13.09 -2.33
CA ASP A 107 -2.77 12.86 -2.66
C ASP A 107 -2.09 14.08 -3.30
N GLN A 108 -2.84 15.12 -3.66
CA GLN A 108 -2.31 16.37 -4.19
C GLN A 108 -1.82 17.31 -3.08
N PHE A 109 -0.98 18.27 -3.46
CA PHE A 109 -0.55 19.34 -2.56
C PHE A 109 -0.24 20.63 -3.32
N LEU A 110 -0.24 21.75 -2.59
CA LEU A 110 0.19 23.07 -3.04
C LEU A 110 1.59 23.38 -2.49
N MET A 111 2.36 24.17 -3.21
CA MET A 111 3.64 24.72 -2.75
C MET A 111 3.64 26.22 -3.00
N LEU A 112 4.09 27.00 -2.00
CA LEU A 112 3.94 28.44 -2.03
C LEU A 112 5.28 29.12 -2.29
N PRO A 113 5.39 29.99 -3.32
CA PRO A 113 6.60 30.75 -3.55
C PRO A 113 6.79 31.80 -2.45
N VAL A 114 8.06 32.08 -2.13
CA VAL A 114 8.45 33.04 -1.09
C VAL A 114 9.34 34.13 -1.68
N ILE A 115 9.03 35.39 -1.35
CA ILE A 115 9.84 36.58 -1.67
C ILE A 115 10.59 37.00 -0.40
N TYR A 116 11.92 36.94 -0.43
CA TYR A 116 12.78 37.27 0.70
C TYR A 116 13.16 38.75 0.62
N LEU A 117 12.79 39.50 1.66
CA LEU A 117 13.02 40.94 1.71
C LEU A 117 14.40 41.26 2.29
N THR A 118 15.02 42.32 1.80
CA THR A 118 16.16 42.95 2.48
C THR A 118 15.66 43.73 3.71
N GLU A 119 16.58 44.22 4.56
CA GLU A 119 16.25 45.14 5.65
C GLU A 119 15.47 46.37 5.14
N LEU A 120 15.88 46.95 3.99
CA LEU A 120 15.18 48.07 3.37
C LEU A 120 13.78 47.66 2.87
N GLY A 121 13.66 46.49 2.24
CA GLY A 121 12.37 45.98 1.78
C GLY A 121 11.40 45.75 2.94
N PHE A 122 11.89 45.21 4.04
CA PHE A 122 11.09 44.97 5.24
C PHE A 122 10.70 46.27 5.95
N ASP A 123 11.60 47.23 6.11
CA ASP A 123 11.26 48.56 6.64
C ASP A 123 10.17 49.24 5.78
N LYS A 124 10.29 49.16 4.45
CA LYS A 124 9.23 49.65 3.56
C LYS A 124 7.90 48.94 3.76
N MET A 125 7.91 47.62 3.96
CA MET A 125 6.68 46.85 4.26
C MET A 125 6.03 47.36 5.53
N GLN A 126 6.80 47.55 6.60
CA GLN A 126 6.29 48.00 7.91
C GLN A 126 5.69 49.41 7.85
N ASN A 127 6.18 50.27 6.95
CA ASN A 127 5.68 51.63 6.76
C ASN A 127 4.62 51.74 5.64
N MET A 128 4.22 50.62 5.03
CA MET A 128 3.25 50.56 3.91
C MET A 128 1.92 49.98 4.36
N GLN A 129 0.81 50.47 3.78
CA GLN A 129 -0.52 49.90 3.99
C GLN A 129 -0.55 48.40 3.61
N PRO A 130 -1.03 47.50 4.48
CA PRO A 130 -0.98 46.05 4.26
C PRO A 130 -1.55 45.54 2.94
N ASP A 131 -2.66 46.12 2.47
CA ASP A 131 -3.30 45.72 1.22
C ASP A 131 -2.43 45.93 -0.03
N LEU A 132 -1.38 46.78 0.08
CA LEU A 132 -0.44 47.05 -1.01
C LEU A 132 0.72 46.06 -1.05
N TRP A 133 1.01 45.34 0.04
CA TRP A 133 2.21 44.49 0.17
C TRP A 133 2.31 43.49 -0.99
N ARG A 134 1.23 42.76 -1.27
CA ARG A 134 1.16 41.75 -2.34
C ARG A 134 1.58 42.33 -3.68
N ALA A 135 0.88 43.36 -4.14
CA ALA A 135 1.11 43.95 -5.45
C ALA A 135 2.50 44.63 -5.54
N TYR A 136 2.91 45.34 -4.48
CA TYR A 136 4.16 46.08 -4.46
C TYR A 136 5.37 45.16 -4.54
N PHE A 137 5.46 44.14 -3.66
CA PHE A 137 6.65 43.30 -3.60
C PHE A 137 6.72 42.28 -4.74
N ILE A 138 5.58 41.85 -5.31
CA ILE A 138 5.58 41.12 -6.59
C ILE A 138 6.17 42.01 -7.70
N ASN A 139 5.77 43.27 -7.81
CA ASN A 139 6.33 44.19 -8.79
C ASN A 139 7.83 44.44 -8.56
N SER A 140 8.25 44.58 -7.30
CA SER A 140 9.65 44.77 -6.92
C SER A 140 10.51 43.55 -7.32
N MET A 141 10.01 42.34 -7.05
CA MET A 141 10.63 41.08 -7.50
C MET A 141 10.70 40.99 -9.03
N LEU A 142 9.62 41.29 -9.74
CA LEU A 142 9.57 41.22 -11.21
C LEU A 142 10.49 42.25 -11.89
N LYS A 143 10.78 43.37 -11.22
CA LYS A 143 11.74 44.39 -11.65
C LYS A 143 13.19 44.05 -11.29
N ASP A 144 13.44 42.91 -10.66
CA ASP A 144 14.76 42.51 -10.16
C ASP A 144 15.37 43.57 -9.21
N ASN A 145 14.55 44.16 -8.34
CA ASN A 145 15.00 45.22 -7.43
C ASN A 145 15.76 44.64 -6.23
N ALA A 146 17.07 44.43 -6.41
CA ALA A 146 17.96 43.89 -5.39
C ALA A 146 18.11 44.76 -4.13
N SER A 147 17.66 46.02 -4.15
CA SER A 147 17.69 46.87 -2.94
C SER A 147 16.60 46.49 -1.93
N GLU A 148 15.48 45.93 -2.40
CA GLU A 148 14.33 45.54 -1.57
C GLU A 148 14.17 44.02 -1.46
N ILE A 149 14.60 43.28 -2.49
CA ILE A 149 14.45 41.83 -2.58
C ILE A 149 15.83 41.17 -2.52
N GLU A 150 16.07 40.35 -1.50
CA GLU A 150 17.29 39.56 -1.39
C GLU A 150 17.30 38.42 -2.41
N LYS A 151 16.17 37.70 -2.50
CA LYS A 151 15.95 36.57 -3.42
C LYS A 151 14.46 36.22 -3.49
N PHE A 152 14.09 35.39 -4.46
CA PHE A 152 12.78 34.74 -4.49
C PHE A 152 12.96 33.24 -4.71
N SER A 153 12.05 32.40 -4.21
CA SER A 153 12.09 30.96 -4.47
C SER A 153 10.70 30.43 -4.77
N SER A 154 10.55 29.70 -5.88
CA SER A 154 9.36 28.90 -6.17
C SER A 154 9.50 27.43 -5.76
N GLY A 155 10.64 27.03 -5.18
CA GLY A 155 10.79 25.76 -4.48
C GLY A 155 11.03 26.03 -3.00
N THR A 156 10.04 25.75 -2.15
CA THR A 156 10.07 26.11 -0.73
C THR A 156 9.53 24.97 0.15
N SER A 157 9.78 25.09 1.45
CA SER A 157 9.22 24.23 2.49
C SER A 157 7.73 24.48 2.76
N VAL A 158 7.16 25.55 2.19
CA VAL A 158 5.79 25.99 2.44
C VAL A 158 4.85 25.19 1.55
N VAL A 159 4.33 24.11 2.11
CA VAL A 159 3.40 23.21 1.43
C VAL A 159 2.06 23.15 2.15
N VAL A 160 0.99 23.02 1.37
CA VAL A 160 -0.38 22.78 1.86
C VAL A 160 -0.84 21.42 1.34
N LEU A 161 -1.21 20.53 2.24
CA LEU A 161 -1.62 19.17 1.89
C LEU A 161 -2.61 18.58 2.89
N ASP A 162 -3.29 17.52 2.49
CA ASP A 162 -4.17 16.76 3.38
C ASP A 162 -3.37 16.11 4.52
N ARG A 163 -3.85 16.32 5.76
CA ARG A 163 -3.23 15.82 6.99
C ARG A 163 -3.16 14.31 7.00
N HIS A 164 -4.24 13.63 6.63
CA HIS A 164 -4.29 12.16 6.63
C HIS A 164 -3.28 11.61 5.63
N TYR A 165 -3.17 12.23 4.46
CA TYR A 165 -2.17 11.86 3.48
C TYR A 165 -0.74 12.07 4.02
N TYR A 166 -0.43 13.20 4.65
CA TYR A 166 0.87 13.44 5.32
C TYR A 166 1.22 12.32 6.31
N LEU A 167 0.29 12.00 7.23
CA LEU A 167 0.48 10.95 8.24
C LEU A 167 0.65 9.58 7.59
N SER A 168 -0.15 9.26 6.58
CA SER A 168 -0.01 8.00 5.83
C SER A 168 1.34 7.91 5.12
N ARG A 169 1.95 9.03 4.70
CA ARG A 169 3.29 9.00 4.09
C ARG A 169 4.41 8.95 5.14
N GLY A 170 4.11 8.84 6.44
CA GLY A 170 5.13 8.78 7.48
C GLY A 170 5.80 10.14 7.77
N GLY A 171 5.21 11.24 7.30
CA GLY A 171 5.74 12.60 7.51
C GLY A 171 7.15 12.82 6.98
N GLN A 172 7.85 13.77 7.61
CA GLN A 172 9.23 14.13 7.29
C GLN A 172 10.21 13.23 8.05
N ASP A 173 11.33 12.89 7.43
CA ASP A 173 12.35 12.01 8.01
C ASP A 173 13.08 12.69 9.19
N GLU A 174 12.85 12.21 10.41
CA GLU A 174 13.43 12.80 11.63
C GLU A 174 14.95 12.58 11.77
N GLN A 175 15.56 11.77 10.90
CA GLN A 175 17.02 11.64 10.83
C GLN A 175 17.70 12.90 10.26
N PHE A 176 16.96 13.80 9.63
CA PHE A 176 17.44 15.15 9.35
C PHE A 176 17.45 15.96 10.65
N GLU A 177 18.64 16.01 11.25
CA GLU A 177 18.93 16.84 12.42
C GLU A 177 19.53 18.19 12.01
N GLY A 178 19.31 19.21 12.82
CA GLY A 178 19.65 20.58 12.50
C GLY A 178 18.72 21.15 11.43
N TRP A 179 19.27 21.97 10.54
CA TRP A 179 18.49 22.65 9.51
C TRP A 179 18.76 22.10 8.10
N GLY A 180 17.68 21.74 7.40
CA GLY A 180 17.61 21.65 5.94
C GLY A 180 17.54 20.24 5.38
N PHE A 181 16.89 20.16 4.20
CA PHE A 181 16.72 19.02 3.30
C PHE A 181 15.63 18.00 3.68
N GLU A 182 15.06 18.06 4.87
CA GLU A 182 13.92 17.23 5.29
C GLU A 182 12.66 17.50 4.47
N ASP A 183 12.42 18.78 4.16
CA ASP A 183 11.34 19.26 3.31
C ASP A 183 11.51 18.81 1.85
N TYR A 184 12.74 18.82 1.35
CA TYR A 184 13.06 18.35 0.00
C TYR A 184 12.90 16.84 -0.12
N GLU A 185 13.32 16.05 0.86
CA GLU A 185 13.07 14.60 0.88
C GLU A 185 11.57 14.34 0.76
N PHE A 186 10.80 14.92 1.67
CA PHE A 186 9.36 14.65 1.74
C PHE A 186 8.63 15.10 0.48
N ALA A 187 8.82 16.35 0.05
CA ALA A 187 8.13 16.86 -1.12
C ALA A 187 8.58 16.17 -2.43
N THR A 188 9.85 15.77 -2.57
CA THR A 188 10.29 15.01 -3.75
C THR A 188 9.68 13.61 -3.80
N ARG A 189 9.47 12.98 -2.65
CA ARG A 189 8.72 11.72 -2.53
C ARG A 189 7.26 11.89 -2.95
N LEU A 190 6.57 12.94 -2.48
CA LEU A 190 5.21 13.26 -2.93
C LEU A 190 5.14 13.52 -4.44
N ILE A 191 6.04 14.34 -5.00
CA ILE A 191 6.08 14.66 -6.43
C ILE A 191 6.17 13.40 -7.29
N ARG A 192 6.97 12.42 -6.88
CA ARG A 192 7.15 11.16 -7.61
C ARG A 192 5.95 10.22 -7.54
N LYS A 193 5.18 10.29 -6.44
CA LYS A 193 3.93 9.54 -6.26
C LYS A 193 2.80 10.17 -7.07
N VAL A 194 2.67 11.49 -7.01
CA VAL A 194 1.58 12.23 -7.66
C VAL A 194 1.80 12.41 -9.16
N ARG A 195 3.04 12.71 -9.57
CA ARG A 195 3.43 12.93 -10.97
C ARG A 195 2.56 13.96 -11.72
N LYS A 196 2.16 15.03 -11.02
CA LYS A 196 1.41 16.17 -11.62
C LYS A 196 2.10 16.75 -12.86
N PHE A 197 3.43 16.72 -12.89
CA PHE A 197 4.25 17.12 -14.02
C PHE A 197 5.15 15.95 -14.47
N PRO A 198 5.61 15.90 -15.74
CA PRO A 198 6.47 14.84 -16.25
C PRO A 198 7.78 14.77 -15.47
N LEU A 199 8.26 13.59 -15.12
CA LEU A 199 9.53 13.46 -14.41
C LEU A 199 10.71 13.60 -15.41
N PRO A 200 11.73 14.44 -15.12
CA PRO A 200 12.96 14.50 -15.89
C PRO A 200 13.69 13.16 -15.89
N SER A 201 14.34 12.82 -17.01
CA SER A 201 15.11 11.59 -17.15
C SER A 201 16.25 11.47 -16.12
N ASN A 202 16.94 12.58 -15.82
CA ASN A 202 17.99 12.64 -14.81
C ASN A 202 17.46 13.22 -13.49
N TRP A 203 16.43 12.57 -12.93
CA TRP A 203 15.75 12.98 -11.70
C TRP A 203 16.69 13.31 -10.53
N LEU A 204 17.73 12.49 -10.31
CA LEU A 204 18.64 12.61 -9.17
C LEU A 204 19.67 13.76 -9.30
N SER A 205 19.64 14.52 -10.38
CA SER A 205 20.52 15.67 -10.54
C SER A 205 20.26 16.74 -9.47
N MET A 206 21.32 17.14 -8.78
CA MET A 206 21.31 18.25 -7.80
C MET A 206 21.61 19.61 -8.45
N ALA A 207 21.83 19.65 -9.77
CA ALA A 207 22.24 20.85 -10.48
C ALA A 207 21.17 21.95 -10.44
N GLY A 208 21.63 23.21 -10.48
CA GLY A 208 20.77 24.39 -10.52
C GLY A 208 20.20 24.81 -9.17
N ASN A 209 19.44 25.89 -9.20
CA ASN A 209 18.70 26.45 -8.07
C ASN A 209 17.32 26.92 -8.56
N PHE A 210 16.39 27.13 -7.63
CA PHE A 210 15.00 27.44 -7.96
C PHE A 210 14.79 28.79 -8.66
N MET A 211 15.72 29.73 -8.55
CA MET A 211 15.65 31.03 -9.23
C MET A 211 16.03 30.93 -10.71
N LYS A 212 17.15 30.26 -11.01
CA LYS A 212 17.87 30.35 -12.29
C LYS A 212 17.73 29.13 -13.18
N ILE A 213 17.15 28.03 -12.68
CA ILE A 213 17.00 26.81 -13.49
C ILE A 213 16.12 27.10 -14.72
N CYS A 214 16.71 26.92 -15.91
CA CYS A 214 16.08 27.17 -17.21
C CYS A 214 16.11 25.94 -18.13
N LYS A 215 16.69 24.83 -17.66
CA LYS A 215 16.65 23.51 -18.31
C LYS A 215 15.71 22.59 -17.54
N TYR A 216 14.84 21.85 -18.23
CA TYR A 216 13.96 20.86 -17.59
C TYR A 216 14.73 19.58 -17.27
N ASP A 217 15.56 19.64 -16.24
CA ASP A 217 16.49 18.58 -15.85
C ASP A 217 16.67 18.57 -14.32
N GLY A 218 16.75 17.38 -13.72
CA GLY A 218 16.78 17.21 -12.26
C GLY A 218 15.46 17.47 -11.54
N TRP A 219 15.34 16.94 -10.32
CA TRP A 219 14.13 17.08 -9.51
C TRP A 219 13.75 18.54 -9.24
N LYS A 220 14.73 19.46 -9.14
CA LYS A 220 14.49 20.89 -8.88
C LYS A 220 13.64 21.54 -9.98
N ALA A 221 13.76 21.09 -11.24
CA ALA A 221 12.98 21.62 -12.35
C ALA A 221 11.49 21.29 -12.21
N THR A 222 11.17 20.08 -11.75
CA THR A 222 9.78 19.67 -11.46
C THR A 222 9.28 20.29 -10.16
N TYR A 223 10.13 20.32 -9.13
CA TYR A 223 9.79 20.86 -7.81
C TYR A 223 9.32 22.31 -7.90
N ARG A 224 10.08 23.18 -8.58
CA ARG A 224 9.70 24.60 -8.73
C ARG A 224 8.37 24.82 -9.45
N LEU A 225 7.93 23.89 -10.32
CA LEU A 225 6.67 24.05 -11.04
C LEU A 225 5.46 24.09 -10.09
N TYR A 226 5.57 23.49 -8.91
CA TYR A 226 4.51 23.57 -7.90
C TYR A 226 4.39 24.99 -7.33
N GLY A 227 5.51 25.67 -7.02
CA GLY A 227 5.46 27.07 -6.59
C GLY A 227 5.21 28.04 -7.74
N ASP A 228 5.72 27.76 -8.95
CA ASP A 228 5.42 28.58 -10.13
C ASP A 228 3.91 28.57 -10.43
N TRP A 229 3.22 27.46 -10.14
CA TRP A 229 1.77 27.34 -10.30
C TRP A 229 1.03 28.37 -9.43
N MET A 230 1.41 28.49 -8.16
CA MET A 230 0.82 29.46 -7.22
C MET A 230 1.28 30.90 -7.53
N ALA A 231 2.55 31.07 -7.94
CA ALA A 231 3.09 32.33 -8.43
C ALA A 231 2.28 32.89 -9.61
N SER A 232 1.86 32.04 -10.55
CA SER A 232 1.06 32.45 -11.72
C SER A 232 -0.30 33.06 -11.34
N LYS A 233 -0.77 32.77 -10.12
CA LYS A 233 -2.01 33.31 -9.53
C LYS A 233 -1.74 34.48 -8.58
N GLY A 234 -0.49 34.95 -8.51
CA GLY A 234 -0.06 36.03 -7.62
C GLY A 234 -0.04 35.64 -6.14
N ILE A 235 -0.07 34.35 -5.79
CA ILE A 235 -0.11 33.91 -4.39
C ILE A 235 1.33 33.66 -3.92
N TYR A 236 1.82 34.53 -3.03
CA TYR A 236 3.17 34.51 -2.47
C TYR A 236 3.14 34.69 -0.95
N MET A 237 4.19 34.22 -0.28
CA MET A 237 4.53 34.66 1.07
C MET A 237 5.75 35.59 1.04
N PHE A 238 5.92 36.37 2.10
CA PHE A 238 7.11 37.19 2.32
C PHE A 238 7.96 36.62 3.44
N HIS A 239 9.26 36.80 3.38
CA HIS A 239 10.17 36.40 4.45
C HIS A 239 10.86 37.62 5.03
N SER A 240 10.74 37.83 6.35
CA SER A 240 11.40 38.91 7.06
C SER A 240 12.91 38.65 7.22
N PRO A 241 13.78 39.66 7.03
CA PRO A 241 15.22 39.49 7.18
C PRO A 241 15.59 39.14 8.62
N HIS A 242 16.64 38.33 8.79
CA HIS A 242 17.17 37.96 10.10
C HIS A 242 18.63 37.52 10.01
N PRO A 243 19.40 37.66 11.11
CA PRO A 243 20.74 37.10 11.16
C PRO A 243 20.68 35.57 11.10
N ILE A 244 21.58 34.96 10.34
CA ILE A 244 21.76 33.51 10.29
C ILE A 244 22.89 33.15 11.27
N GLU A 245 22.58 32.33 12.27
CA GLU A 245 23.58 31.89 13.24
C GLU A 245 24.65 30.98 12.59
N ALA A 246 25.91 31.07 13.03
CA ALA A 246 27.00 30.28 12.46
C ALA A 246 26.77 28.75 12.53
N LYS A 247 26.04 28.27 13.54
CA LYS A 247 25.71 26.84 13.70
C LYS A 247 24.59 26.36 12.76
N TYR A 248 23.83 27.25 12.14
CA TYR A 248 22.65 26.94 11.34
C TYR A 248 22.94 25.97 10.18
N HIS A 249 24.11 26.12 9.53
CA HIS A 249 24.52 25.26 8.42
C HIS A 249 25.52 24.16 8.80
N ARG A 250 25.75 23.91 10.09
CA ARG A 250 26.76 22.94 10.56
C ARG A 250 26.56 21.54 9.97
N ARG A 251 25.30 21.11 9.79
CA ARG A 251 24.96 19.77 9.29
C ARG A 251 24.60 19.73 7.80
N LYS A 252 24.71 20.86 7.10
CA LYS A 252 24.25 21.00 5.71
C LYS A 252 24.85 19.93 4.78
N ASP A 253 26.16 19.69 4.85
CA ASP A 253 26.83 18.71 3.98
C ASP A 253 26.52 17.25 4.35
N ILE A 254 26.20 16.99 5.62
CA ILE A 254 25.76 15.67 6.09
C ILE A 254 24.34 15.43 5.58
N ASN A 255 23.42 16.37 5.81
CA ASN A 255 22.03 16.27 5.37
C ASN A 255 21.92 16.25 3.85
N LEU A 256 22.77 16.96 3.10
CA LEU A 256 22.80 16.89 1.64
C LEU A 256 23.14 15.49 1.13
N ARG A 257 24.17 14.84 1.71
CA ARG A 257 24.54 13.46 1.36
C ARG A 257 23.43 12.49 1.75
N TYR A 258 22.79 12.73 2.90
CA TYR A 258 21.66 11.93 3.36
C TYR A 258 20.46 12.04 2.41
N LEU A 259 20.08 13.26 2.00
CA LEU A 259 19.05 13.50 0.99
C LEU A 259 19.35 12.75 -0.31
N GLN A 260 20.57 12.84 -0.84
CA GLN A 260 20.96 12.12 -2.06
C GLN A 260 20.77 10.60 -1.91
N HIS A 261 21.15 10.06 -0.76
CA HIS A 261 20.95 8.65 -0.44
C HIS A 261 19.44 8.30 -0.39
N ARG A 262 18.64 9.02 0.39
CA ARG A 262 17.19 8.78 0.54
C ARG A 262 16.45 8.88 -0.80
N MET A 263 16.74 9.90 -1.60
CA MET A 263 16.15 10.05 -2.93
C MET A 263 16.55 8.91 -3.87
N SER A 264 17.80 8.46 -3.84
CA SER A 264 18.28 7.34 -4.65
C SER A 264 17.61 6.02 -4.24
N GLU A 265 17.53 5.75 -2.94
CA GLU A 265 16.86 4.56 -2.41
C GLU A 265 15.37 4.56 -2.74
N PHE A 266 14.67 5.68 -2.56
CA PHE A 266 13.25 5.79 -2.91
C PHE A 266 13.00 5.57 -4.41
N VAL A 267 13.88 6.07 -5.29
CA VAL A 267 13.79 5.80 -6.73
C VAL A 267 13.90 4.31 -7.05
N LYS A 268 14.75 3.56 -6.33
CA LYS A 268 14.99 2.13 -6.55
C LYS A 268 13.90 1.25 -5.93
N THR A 269 13.45 1.57 -4.72
CA THR A 269 12.64 0.66 -3.88
C THR A 269 11.20 1.12 -3.71
N GLY A 270 10.94 2.43 -3.77
CA GLY A 270 9.66 3.03 -3.43
C GLY A 270 9.28 2.94 -1.95
N ILE A 271 10.19 2.48 -1.07
CA ILE A 271 9.98 2.32 0.37
C ILE A 271 9.90 3.69 1.05
N GLU A 272 8.96 3.84 1.97
CA GLU A 272 8.70 5.07 2.72
C GLU A 272 8.85 4.80 4.22
N HIS A 273 8.82 5.88 5.02
CA HIS A 273 8.72 5.76 6.46
C HIS A 273 7.37 5.14 6.85
N ASP A 274 7.36 4.48 8.01
CA ASP A 274 6.11 3.96 8.57
C ASP A 274 5.10 5.10 8.80
N PRO A 275 3.80 4.84 8.64
CA PRO A 275 2.76 5.84 8.88
C PRO A 275 2.85 6.43 10.30
N LEU A 276 2.62 7.73 10.40
CA LEU A 276 2.48 8.39 11.70
C LEU A 276 1.05 8.20 12.24
N PRO A 277 0.87 7.94 13.54
CA PRO A 277 -0.45 7.80 14.12
C PRO A 277 -1.16 9.16 14.20
N ALA A 278 -2.46 9.18 13.86
CA ALA A 278 -3.33 10.29 14.19
C ALA A 278 -3.80 10.10 15.64
N LEU A 279 -3.21 10.84 16.59
CA LEU A 279 -3.34 10.52 18.02
C LEU A 279 -4.77 10.69 18.54
N GLU A 280 -5.59 11.50 17.88
CA GLU A 280 -7.00 11.66 18.22
C GLU A 280 -7.85 10.40 17.93
N GLN A 281 -7.32 9.43 17.18
CA GLN A 281 -7.98 8.16 16.89
C GLN A 281 -7.75 7.11 18.00
N GLY A 282 -6.97 7.43 19.04
CA GLY A 282 -6.74 6.55 20.18
C GLY A 282 -5.72 5.44 19.90
N LYS A 283 -5.81 4.34 20.65
CA LYS A 283 -4.89 3.20 20.67
C LYS A 283 -5.56 1.93 20.13
N THR A 284 -4.91 1.27 19.18
CA THR A 284 -5.41 0.05 18.53
C THR A 284 -4.51 -1.14 18.83
N LEU A 285 -5.11 -2.24 19.27
CA LEU A 285 -4.46 -3.55 19.30
C LEU A 285 -4.57 -4.20 17.91
N LEU A 286 -3.43 -4.57 17.34
CA LEU A 286 -3.35 -5.29 16.07
C LEU A 286 -2.80 -6.70 16.31
N LEU A 287 -3.65 -7.71 16.12
CA LEU A 287 -3.29 -9.11 16.35
C LEU A 287 -2.48 -9.74 15.20
N GLN A 288 -2.66 -9.20 13.98
CA GLN A 288 -1.96 -9.64 12.79
C GLN A 288 -1.84 -8.50 11.79
N LYS A 289 -0.60 -8.13 11.45
CA LYS A 289 -0.33 -7.15 10.40
C LYS A 289 -0.40 -7.80 9.02
N ASN A 290 -1.30 -7.31 8.18
CA ASN A 290 -1.38 -7.63 6.75
C ASN A 290 -1.93 -6.41 5.96
N PRO A 291 -1.95 -6.45 4.62
CA PRO A 291 -2.41 -5.32 3.82
C PRO A 291 -3.88 -4.92 3.99
N PHE A 292 -4.74 -5.79 4.51
CA PHE A 292 -6.13 -5.44 4.81
C PHE A 292 -6.23 -4.77 6.19
N THR A 293 -5.52 -5.30 7.18
CA THR A 293 -5.66 -4.85 8.58
C THR A 293 -4.87 -3.58 8.91
N CYS A 294 -3.74 -3.34 8.26
CA CYS A 294 -2.90 -2.19 8.56
C CYS A 294 -2.02 -1.78 7.36
N GLN A 295 -2.67 -1.48 6.24
CA GLN A 295 -2.01 -0.81 5.13
C GLN A 295 -1.89 0.68 5.42
N ARG A 296 -0.82 1.26 4.89
CA ARG A 296 -0.41 2.66 5.08
C ARG A 296 -1.53 3.71 5.00
N GLU A 297 -2.37 3.65 3.97
CA GLU A 297 -3.46 4.63 3.77
C GLU A 297 -4.54 4.48 4.86
N PHE A 298 -4.70 3.29 5.42
CA PHE A 298 -5.64 3.00 6.50
C PHE A 298 -5.05 3.28 7.90
N ALA A 299 -3.76 3.05 8.07
CA ALA A 299 -3.07 3.09 9.37
C ALA A 299 -3.31 4.35 10.23
N PRO A 300 -3.36 5.59 9.71
CA PRO A 300 -3.62 6.75 10.55
C PRO A 300 -4.99 6.70 11.26
N TYR A 301 -6.00 6.03 10.70
CA TYR A 301 -7.30 5.85 11.35
C TYR A 301 -7.27 4.88 12.54
N LEU A 302 -6.20 4.11 12.68
CA LEU A 302 -5.99 3.22 13.82
C LEU A 302 -5.30 3.94 14.99
N GLY A 303 -4.89 5.20 14.82
CA GLY A 303 -4.14 5.93 15.83
C GLY A 303 -2.85 5.20 16.19
N GLN A 304 -2.55 5.08 17.49
CA GLN A 304 -1.38 4.35 17.97
C GLN A 304 -1.60 2.84 17.85
N VAL A 305 -0.91 2.20 16.90
CA VAL A 305 -0.99 0.75 16.70
C VAL A 305 0.03 0.03 17.57
N ILE A 306 -0.43 -0.88 18.42
CA ILE A 306 0.41 -1.85 19.14
C ILE A 306 0.18 -3.22 18.54
N HIS A 307 1.26 -3.85 18.06
CA HIS A 307 1.20 -5.19 17.50
C HIS A 307 1.52 -6.22 18.58
N VAL A 308 0.60 -7.16 18.78
CA VAL A 308 0.75 -8.29 19.69
C VAL A 308 0.43 -9.55 18.90
N SER A 309 1.23 -10.61 19.08
CA SER A 309 0.93 -11.87 18.39
C SER A 309 -0.45 -12.37 18.81
N ARG A 310 -1.23 -12.90 17.85
CA ARG A 310 -2.48 -13.61 18.13
C ARG A 310 -2.32 -14.76 19.14
N ASP A 311 -1.12 -15.30 19.28
CA ASP A 311 -0.84 -16.42 20.18
C ASP A 311 -0.55 -15.97 21.62
N HIS A 312 -0.50 -14.66 21.89
CA HIS A 312 -0.15 -14.10 23.19
C HIS A 312 -1.13 -14.45 24.31
N PHE A 313 -2.42 -14.56 24.00
CA PHE A 313 -3.48 -14.73 25.00
C PHE A 313 -3.93 -16.19 25.01
N GLU A 314 -3.96 -16.88 26.15
CA GLU A 314 -4.48 -18.25 26.21
C GLU A 314 -6.02 -18.26 26.26
N THR A 315 -6.63 -17.26 26.91
CA THR A 315 -8.08 -17.15 27.04
C THR A 315 -8.62 -15.79 26.60
N ALA A 316 -9.94 -15.71 26.41
CA ALA A 316 -10.60 -14.47 26.04
C ALA A 316 -10.68 -13.48 27.21
N GLU A 317 -10.72 -13.99 28.44
CA GLU A 317 -10.68 -13.21 29.67
C GLU A 317 -9.33 -12.50 29.83
N GLU A 318 -8.21 -13.23 29.65
CA GLU A 318 -6.86 -12.65 29.69
C GLU A 318 -6.69 -11.54 28.65
N PHE A 319 -7.21 -11.77 27.44
CA PHE A 319 -7.25 -10.77 26.39
C PHE A 319 -8.04 -9.52 26.79
N GLY A 320 -9.22 -9.72 27.39
CA GLY A 320 -10.06 -8.65 27.90
C GLY A 320 -9.39 -7.80 28.97
N ASP A 321 -8.78 -8.47 29.96
CA ASP A 321 -8.01 -7.82 31.03
C ASP A 321 -6.85 -7.00 30.44
N TYR A 322 -6.10 -7.60 29.51
CA TYR A 322 -5.00 -6.91 28.83
C TYR A 322 -5.47 -5.65 28.08
N LEU A 323 -6.61 -5.71 27.38
CA LEU A 323 -7.16 -4.56 26.67
C LEU A 323 -7.47 -3.39 27.61
N LEU A 324 -8.10 -3.69 28.75
CA LEU A 324 -8.51 -2.69 29.74
C LEU A 324 -7.32 -2.13 30.51
N GLU A 325 -6.41 -2.98 30.98
CA GLU A 325 -5.20 -2.58 31.72
C GLU A 325 -4.27 -1.69 30.89
N ASN A 326 -4.24 -1.91 29.57
CA ASN A 326 -3.39 -1.16 28.65
C ASN A 326 -4.13 -0.04 27.91
N GLU A 327 -5.36 0.29 28.30
CA GLU A 327 -6.15 1.41 27.77
C GLU A 327 -6.28 1.38 26.23
N PHE A 328 -6.59 0.21 25.67
CA PHE A 328 -6.90 0.11 24.24
C PHE A 328 -8.30 0.65 23.93
N ASP A 329 -8.43 1.36 22.81
CA ASP A 329 -9.74 1.87 22.34
C ASP A 329 -10.42 0.90 21.38
N ARG A 330 -9.65 0.04 20.72
CA ARG A 330 -10.16 -0.92 19.72
C ARG A 330 -9.21 -2.05 19.39
N VAL A 331 -9.76 -3.09 18.77
CA VAL A 331 -9.00 -4.21 18.17
C VAL A 331 -9.27 -4.31 16.66
N VAL A 332 -8.25 -4.60 15.87
CA VAL A 332 -8.40 -4.91 14.44
C VAL A 332 -8.27 -6.41 14.20
N PHE A 333 -9.29 -6.99 13.59
CA PHE A 333 -9.33 -8.38 13.12
C PHE A 333 -9.22 -8.42 11.59
N GLY A 334 -8.53 -9.43 11.06
CA GLY A 334 -8.66 -9.84 9.66
C GLY A 334 -9.93 -10.68 9.49
N ASN A 335 -9.76 -11.96 9.20
CA ASN A 335 -10.84 -12.95 9.31
C ASN A 335 -10.92 -13.46 10.77
N PRO A 336 -11.92 -13.03 11.57
CA PRO A 336 -12.04 -13.40 12.98
C PRO A 336 -12.39 -14.88 13.19
N TYR A 337 -12.94 -15.55 12.18
CA TYR A 337 -13.35 -16.95 12.23
C TYR A 337 -12.26 -17.92 11.76
N SER A 338 -11.06 -17.42 11.45
CA SER A 338 -9.98 -18.22 10.87
C SER A 338 -9.45 -19.31 11.82
N THR A 339 -9.55 -19.10 13.13
CA THR A 339 -9.24 -20.10 14.17
C THR A 339 -10.22 -19.97 15.34
N ASP A 340 -10.40 -21.04 16.12
CA ASP A 340 -11.28 -21.02 17.29
C ASP A 340 -10.82 -20.00 18.34
N LYS A 341 -9.50 -19.83 18.47
CA LYS A 341 -8.86 -18.83 19.33
C LYS A 341 -9.19 -17.40 18.89
N LEU A 342 -9.02 -17.06 17.61
CA LEU A 342 -9.40 -15.73 17.12
C LEU A 342 -10.91 -15.49 17.24
N THR A 343 -11.70 -16.54 17.06
CA THR A 343 -13.16 -16.49 17.20
C THR A 343 -13.55 -16.16 18.64
N SER A 344 -12.89 -16.75 19.65
CA SER A 344 -13.19 -16.45 21.05
C SER A 344 -12.85 -15.01 21.43
N LEU A 345 -11.71 -14.48 20.97
CA LEU A 345 -11.33 -13.07 21.21
C LEU A 345 -12.32 -12.09 20.56
N TYR A 346 -12.73 -12.38 19.32
CA TYR A 346 -13.71 -11.58 18.59
C TYR A 346 -15.09 -11.61 19.27
N LYS A 347 -15.56 -12.79 19.70
CA LYS A 347 -16.81 -12.94 20.45
C LYS A 347 -16.78 -12.18 21.77
N TRP A 348 -15.66 -12.22 22.50
CA TRP A 348 -15.50 -11.44 23.71
C TRP A 348 -15.68 -9.94 23.46
N CYS A 349 -15.09 -9.40 22.38
CA CYS A 349 -15.30 -8.00 22.01
C CYS A 349 -16.80 -7.70 21.77
N ARG A 350 -17.50 -8.57 21.03
CA ARG A 350 -18.93 -8.40 20.73
C ARG A 350 -19.80 -8.47 21.99
N GLU A 351 -19.58 -9.47 22.83
CA GLU A 351 -20.38 -9.73 24.04
C GLU A 351 -20.20 -8.64 25.10
N ASN A 352 -18.99 -8.06 25.19
CA ASN A 352 -18.68 -6.98 26.12
C ASN A 352 -18.84 -5.57 25.50
N GLY A 353 -19.25 -5.46 24.24
CA GLY A 353 -19.36 -4.19 23.53
C GLY A 353 -18.03 -3.44 23.35
N PHE A 354 -16.90 -4.15 23.37
CA PHE A 354 -15.58 -3.56 23.14
C PHE A 354 -15.40 -3.24 21.65
N PRO A 355 -15.01 -2.00 21.27
CA PRO A 355 -14.94 -1.61 19.87
C PRO A 355 -13.94 -2.45 19.05
N TYR A 356 -14.31 -2.80 17.83
CA TYR A 356 -13.44 -3.53 16.92
C TYR A 356 -13.62 -3.08 15.46
N ILE A 357 -12.68 -3.47 14.62
CA ILE A 357 -12.74 -3.32 13.16
C ILE A 357 -12.38 -4.65 12.53
N VAL A 358 -13.21 -5.15 11.64
CA VAL A 358 -12.95 -6.31 10.78
C VAL A 358 -12.53 -5.80 9.41
N ALA A 359 -11.31 -6.14 8.97
CA ALA A 359 -10.75 -5.68 7.72
C ALA A 359 -10.42 -6.84 6.78
N GLU A 360 -11.15 -6.96 5.68
CA GLU A 360 -11.01 -8.01 4.67
C GLU A 360 -11.34 -7.48 3.26
N ARG A 361 -10.94 -8.25 2.25
CA ARG A 361 -11.35 -8.18 0.86
C ARG A 361 -12.88 -8.25 0.74
N GLY A 362 -13.44 -7.28 0.02
CA GLY A 362 -14.84 -7.30 -0.38
C GLY A 362 -15.10 -8.21 -1.58
N ALA A 363 -16.37 -8.49 -1.86
CA ALA A 363 -16.76 -9.39 -2.95
C ALA A 363 -16.71 -8.77 -4.36
N LEU A 364 -16.47 -7.45 -4.46
CA LEU A 364 -16.27 -6.74 -5.73
C LEU A 364 -14.77 -6.64 -6.06
N PRO A 365 -14.37 -6.59 -7.35
CA PRO A 365 -12.96 -6.49 -7.74
C PRO A 365 -12.27 -5.26 -7.12
N GLY A 366 -11.13 -5.48 -6.46
CA GLY A 366 -10.38 -4.42 -5.79
C GLY A 366 -11.00 -3.89 -4.49
N ALA A 367 -12.13 -4.45 -4.03
CA ALA A 367 -12.82 -3.98 -2.84
C ALA A 367 -12.15 -4.46 -1.54
N VAL A 368 -12.22 -3.60 -0.52
CA VAL A 368 -11.83 -3.86 0.87
C VAL A 368 -12.90 -3.25 1.76
N TYR A 369 -13.32 -3.95 2.80
CA TYR A 369 -14.17 -3.39 3.84
C TYR A 369 -13.40 -3.25 5.15
N HIS A 370 -13.81 -2.27 5.94
CA HIS A 370 -13.32 -2.00 7.29
C HIS A 370 -14.57 -1.88 8.18
N ASP A 371 -15.14 -3.03 8.52
CA ASP A 371 -16.45 -3.14 9.12
C ASP A 371 -16.36 -3.04 10.65
N ARG A 372 -17.17 -2.18 11.26
CA ARG A 372 -17.22 -1.98 12.72
C ARG A 372 -18.36 -2.75 13.38
N ASN A 373 -19.17 -3.46 12.58
CA ASN A 373 -20.41 -4.08 13.02
C ASN A 373 -20.40 -5.61 12.84
N GLY A 374 -19.34 -6.19 12.26
CA GLY A 374 -19.13 -7.64 12.22
C GLY A 374 -18.33 -8.12 11.02
N PHE A 375 -18.48 -9.40 10.71
CA PHE A 375 -17.87 -10.13 9.59
C PHE A 375 -18.95 -10.85 8.75
N LEU A 376 -19.24 -10.30 7.57
CA LEU A 376 -20.22 -10.87 6.64
C LEU A 376 -21.59 -11.08 7.32
N ASN A 377 -22.03 -12.32 7.56
CA ASN A 377 -23.40 -12.62 8.00
C ASN A 377 -23.71 -12.18 9.43
N ASP A 378 -22.71 -12.11 10.31
CA ASP A 378 -22.91 -11.62 11.67
C ASP A 378 -22.75 -10.08 11.76
N SER A 379 -22.59 -9.41 10.61
CA SER A 379 -22.48 -7.96 10.51
C SER A 379 -23.81 -7.29 10.21
N ASN A 380 -24.14 -6.28 11.03
CA ASN A 380 -25.29 -5.41 10.77
C ASN A 380 -25.02 -4.37 9.66
N SER A 381 -23.81 -4.30 9.09
CA SER A 381 -23.48 -3.38 7.99
C SER A 381 -24.18 -3.73 6.67
N TYR A 382 -24.82 -4.90 6.58
CA TYR A 382 -25.57 -5.35 5.41
C TYR A 382 -27.10 -5.33 5.60
N ASP A 383 -27.57 -4.82 6.74
CA ASP A 383 -29.00 -4.67 7.03
C ASP A 383 -29.72 -3.88 5.91
N GLU A 384 -30.87 -4.38 5.46
CA GLU A 384 -31.64 -3.81 4.36
C GLU A 384 -31.99 -2.33 4.57
N SER A 385 -32.20 -1.90 5.82
CA SER A 385 -32.48 -0.50 6.15
C SER A 385 -31.35 0.47 5.82
N LEU A 386 -30.11 -0.02 5.71
CA LEU A 386 -28.94 0.82 5.39
C LEU A 386 -28.87 1.15 3.90
N TRP A 387 -29.24 0.21 3.03
CA TRP A 387 -28.99 0.28 1.60
C TRP A 387 -30.24 0.34 0.72
N ASN A 388 -31.39 -0.18 1.16
CA ASN A 388 -32.60 -0.23 0.36
C ASN A 388 -33.34 1.11 0.36
N LYS A 389 -32.68 2.14 -0.15
CA LYS A 389 -33.18 3.50 -0.28
C LYS A 389 -33.31 3.84 -1.77
N PRO A 390 -34.33 4.62 -2.18
CA PRO A 390 -34.44 5.05 -3.57
C PRO A 390 -33.16 5.75 -4.04
N LEU A 391 -32.68 5.39 -5.24
CA LEU A 391 -31.52 6.03 -5.86
C LEU A 391 -31.95 7.33 -6.55
N SER A 392 -31.04 8.31 -6.58
CA SER A 392 -31.15 9.43 -7.52
C SER A 392 -30.91 8.93 -8.95
N GLN A 393 -31.35 9.67 -9.97
CA GLN A 393 -31.07 9.29 -11.37
C GLN A 393 -29.57 9.17 -11.64
N ALA A 394 -28.76 10.07 -11.07
CA ALA A 394 -27.31 10.02 -11.22
C ALA A 394 -26.71 8.76 -10.57
N ASP A 395 -27.16 8.41 -9.36
CA ASP A 395 -26.70 7.20 -8.66
C ASP A 395 -27.14 5.93 -9.39
N HIS A 396 -28.36 5.92 -9.94
CA HIS A 396 -28.84 4.84 -10.79
C HIS A 396 -27.93 4.65 -12.01
N ASP A 397 -27.68 5.73 -12.77
CA ASP A 397 -26.90 5.68 -14.02
C ASP A 397 -25.45 5.22 -13.78
N ILE A 398 -24.78 5.75 -12.74
CA ILE A 398 -23.40 5.31 -12.41
C ILE A 398 -23.34 3.86 -11.94
N THR A 399 -24.42 3.38 -11.30
CA THR A 399 -24.49 1.99 -10.82
C THR A 399 -24.69 1.02 -11.96
N VAL A 400 -25.59 1.35 -12.90
CA VAL A 400 -25.77 0.57 -14.13
C VAL A 400 -24.46 0.53 -14.93
N ALA A 401 -23.81 1.68 -15.13
CA ALA A 401 -22.53 1.73 -15.84
C ALA A 401 -21.45 0.87 -15.17
N TYR A 402 -21.37 0.89 -13.83
CA TYR A 402 -20.47 0.04 -13.07
C TYR A 402 -20.78 -1.46 -13.24
N ILE A 403 -22.06 -1.85 -13.20
CA ILE A 403 -22.48 -3.23 -13.43
C ILE A 403 -22.09 -3.70 -14.83
N GLU A 404 -22.27 -2.86 -15.86
CA GLU A 404 -21.84 -3.20 -17.22
C GLU A 404 -20.32 -3.35 -17.32
N GLU A 405 -19.52 -2.50 -16.66
CA GLU A 405 -18.06 -2.66 -16.56
C GLU A 405 -17.67 -4.01 -15.92
N ILE A 406 -18.39 -4.42 -14.86
CA ILE A 406 -18.19 -5.73 -14.24
C ILE A 406 -18.55 -6.86 -15.22
N LYS A 407 -19.66 -6.75 -15.95
CA LYS A 407 -20.09 -7.76 -16.93
C LYS A 407 -19.13 -7.90 -18.13
N GLU A 408 -18.39 -6.85 -18.48
CA GLU A 408 -17.30 -6.95 -19.47
C GLU A 408 -16.23 -7.96 -19.03
N GLY A 409 -16.04 -8.15 -17.72
CA GLY A 409 -15.15 -9.16 -17.16
C GLY A 409 -13.66 -8.85 -17.30
N LYS A 410 -13.30 -7.57 -17.45
CA LYS A 410 -11.90 -7.11 -17.55
C LYS A 410 -11.14 -7.27 -16.23
N ASP A 411 -11.77 -6.86 -15.13
CA ASP A 411 -11.25 -6.95 -13.78
C ASP A 411 -12.10 -7.93 -12.97
N ASN A 412 -11.47 -8.99 -12.46
CA ASN A 412 -12.13 -10.04 -11.70
C ASN A 412 -11.50 -10.18 -10.32
N LEU A 413 -12.31 -10.62 -9.34
CA LEU A 413 -11.80 -10.94 -8.01
C LEU A 413 -10.77 -12.08 -8.05
N GLU A 414 -11.08 -13.12 -8.83
CA GLU A 414 -10.21 -14.26 -9.07
C GLU A 414 -9.91 -14.38 -10.56
N LYS A 415 -8.69 -14.79 -10.91
CA LYS A 415 -8.27 -14.93 -12.31
C LYS A 415 -9.22 -15.85 -13.09
N GLN A 416 -9.77 -15.35 -14.19
CA GLN A 416 -10.62 -16.12 -15.11
C GLN A 416 -9.87 -16.48 -16.41
N SER A 417 -10.39 -17.46 -17.14
CA SER A 417 -10.01 -17.72 -18.53
C SER A 417 -10.54 -16.64 -19.46
N ASP A 418 -10.04 -16.60 -20.70
CA ASP A 418 -10.55 -15.66 -21.70
C ASP A 418 -12.03 -15.95 -22.01
N ARG A 419 -12.76 -14.88 -22.35
CA ARG A 419 -14.18 -14.99 -22.71
C ARG A 419 -14.37 -15.69 -24.05
N ILE A 420 -15.45 -16.45 -24.17
CA ILE A 420 -15.83 -17.22 -25.37
C ILE A 420 -17.23 -16.79 -25.80
N ASP A 421 -17.46 -16.75 -27.11
CA ASP A 421 -18.79 -16.51 -27.67
C ASP A 421 -19.83 -17.50 -27.12
N THR A 422 -21.00 -16.99 -26.73
CA THR A 422 -22.03 -17.76 -26.01
C THR A 422 -22.68 -18.82 -26.91
N PHE A 423 -22.77 -18.60 -28.23
CA PHE A 423 -23.29 -19.59 -29.16
C PHE A 423 -22.32 -20.75 -29.31
N VAL A 424 -21.02 -20.46 -29.48
CA VAL A 424 -19.95 -21.48 -29.51
C VAL A 424 -19.92 -22.27 -28.20
N LEU A 425 -20.05 -21.58 -27.06
CA LEU A 425 -20.06 -22.22 -25.75
C LEU A 425 -21.26 -23.17 -25.59
N ARG A 426 -22.47 -22.75 -25.99
CA ARG A 426 -23.66 -23.60 -25.96
C ARG A 426 -23.51 -24.85 -26.83
N GLN A 427 -22.94 -24.71 -28.03
CA GLN A 427 -22.66 -25.86 -28.91
C GLN A 427 -21.65 -26.82 -28.27
N ARG A 428 -20.55 -26.31 -27.72
CA ARG A 428 -19.52 -27.11 -27.03
C ARG A 428 -20.10 -27.93 -25.88
N LEU A 429 -21.04 -27.36 -25.13
CA LEU A 429 -21.67 -27.99 -23.97
C LEU A 429 -22.92 -28.81 -24.32
N GLY A 430 -23.31 -28.90 -25.60
CA GLY A 430 -24.52 -29.61 -26.01
C GLY A 430 -25.82 -28.98 -25.51
N ILE A 431 -25.81 -27.68 -25.19
CA ILE A 431 -26.95 -26.93 -24.67
C ILE A 431 -27.75 -26.38 -25.85
N THR A 432 -28.99 -26.85 -25.98
CA THR A 432 -29.94 -26.37 -27.01
C THR A 432 -30.96 -25.41 -26.40
N ALA A 433 -31.77 -24.74 -27.24
CA ALA A 433 -32.83 -23.84 -26.79
C ALA A 433 -33.92 -24.51 -25.92
N LYS A 434 -34.00 -25.85 -25.92
CA LYS A 434 -34.93 -26.61 -25.07
C LYS A 434 -34.43 -26.81 -23.64
N HIS A 435 -33.14 -26.57 -23.40
CA HIS A 435 -32.52 -26.81 -22.11
C HIS A 435 -32.47 -25.53 -21.27
N LYS A 436 -32.89 -25.64 -20.01
CA LYS A 436 -32.56 -24.69 -18.96
C LYS A 436 -31.21 -25.08 -18.34
N VAL A 437 -30.53 -24.10 -17.75
CA VAL A 437 -29.15 -24.26 -17.26
C VAL A 437 -29.08 -23.78 -15.82
N LEU A 438 -28.70 -24.67 -14.92
CA LEU A 438 -28.36 -24.34 -13.54
C LEU A 438 -26.84 -24.26 -13.42
N PHE A 439 -26.31 -23.09 -13.09
CA PHE A 439 -24.89 -22.91 -12.85
C PHE A 439 -24.57 -23.04 -11.35
N VAL A 440 -23.54 -23.83 -11.03
CA VAL A 440 -23.14 -24.16 -9.66
C VAL A 440 -21.65 -23.83 -9.46
N PRO A 441 -21.32 -22.62 -8.95
CA PRO A 441 -19.96 -22.29 -8.55
C PRO A 441 -19.66 -22.86 -7.15
N PHE A 442 -18.73 -23.81 -7.06
CA PHE A 442 -18.25 -24.34 -5.79
C PHE A 442 -17.20 -23.43 -5.14
N GLN A 443 -17.17 -23.47 -3.81
CA GLN A 443 -16.20 -22.78 -2.95
C GLN A 443 -15.09 -23.74 -2.50
N GLN A 444 -14.11 -23.25 -1.74
CA GLN A 444 -13.12 -24.11 -1.11
C GLN A 444 -13.76 -24.84 0.08
N PRO A 445 -13.61 -26.17 0.25
CA PRO A 445 -14.23 -26.90 1.36
C PRO A 445 -13.80 -26.38 2.74
N ASN A 446 -12.55 -25.92 2.85
CA ASN A 446 -11.97 -25.43 4.10
C ASN A 446 -12.12 -23.91 4.29
N ASP A 447 -12.87 -23.22 3.43
CA ASP A 447 -13.16 -21.80 3.58
C ASP A 447 -13.86 -21.56 4.93
N THR A 448 -13.40 -20.53 5.64
CA THR A 448 -14.00 -20.12 6.91
C THR A 448 -15.49 -19.81 6.79
N VAL A 449 -15.91 -19.21 5.67
CA VAL A 449 -17.32 -18.86 5.42
C VAL A 449 -18.16 -20.13 5.21
N ILE A 450 -17.60 -21.18 4.61
CA ILE A 450 -18.25 -22.48 4.54
C ILE A 450 -18.37 -23.10 5.93
N ARG A 451 -17.27 -23.18 6.68
CA ARG A 451 -17.26 -23.82 8.01
C ARG A 451 -18.23 -23.18 9.02
N ASN A 452 -18.40 -21.86 8.96
CA ASN A 452 -19.17 -21.13 9.98
C ASN A 452 -20.55 -20.66 9.51
N PHE A 453 -20.80 -20.61 8.19
CA PHE A 453 -22.03 -20.05 7.62
C PHE A 453 -22.68 -20.94 6.55
N SER A 454 -22.48 -22.25 6.63
CA SER A 454 -23.17 -23.21 5.74
C SER A 454 -24.68 -23.27 5.95
N GLY A 455 -25.24 -22.61 6.97
CA GLY A 455 -26.69 -22.49 7.16
C GLY A 455 -27.42 -23.85 7.07
N PRO A 456 -28.60 -23.89 6.42
CA PRO A 456 -29.41 -25.11 6.31
C PRO A 456 -28.74 -26.31 5.63
N ILE A 457 -27.85 -26.10 4.65
CA ILE A 457 -27.15 -27.23 4.01
C ILE A 457 -26.11 -27.87 4.93
N GLY A 458 -25.63 -27.13 5.94
CA GLY A 458 -24.78 -27.63 7.02
C GLY A 458 -23.32 -27.87 6.65
N SER A 459 -23.01 -28.31 5.43
CA SER A 459 -21.62 -28.55 4.98
C SER A 459 -21.44 -28.47 3.47
N TYR A 460 -20.18 -28.36 3.05
CA TYR A 460 -19.77 -28.49 1.65
C TYR A 460 -20.18 -29.84 1.04
N ASP A 461 -19.96 -30.93 1.77
CA ASP A 461 -20.23 -32.29 1.29
C ASP A 461 -21.73 -32.53 1.12
N ASN A 462 -22.55 -32.01 2.03
CA ASN A 462 -24.01 -32.05 1.90
C ASN A 462 -24.47 -31.28 0.67
N PHE A 463 -23.87 -30.11 0.40
CA PHE A 463 -24.15 -29.35 -0.82
C PHE A 463 -23.78 -30.15 -2.07
N HIS A 464 -22.59 -30.76 -2.13
CA HIS A 464 -22.19 -31.63 -3.24
C HIS A 464 -23.16 -32.78 -3.45
N ALA A 465 -23.54 -33.49 -2.39
CA ALA A 465 -24.52 -34.57 -2.44
C ALA A 465 -25.89 -34.08 -2.95
N LYS A 466 -26.32 -32.89 -2.52
CA LYS A 466 -27.57 -32.29 -3.00
C LYS A 466 -27.50 -31.90 -4.47
N ILE A 467 -26.37 -31.38 -4.95
CA ILE A 467 -26.20 -31.10 -6.39
C ILE A 467 -26.24 -32.40 -7.20
N CYS A 468 -25.68 -33.50 -6.67
CA CYS A 468 -25.80 -34.83 -7.30
C CYS A 468 -27.28 -35.25 -7.42
N SER A 469 -28.09 -35.11 -6.37
CA SER A 469 -29.51 -35.47 -6.41
C SER A 469 -30.32 -34.56 -7.35
N LEU A 470 -29.97 -33.27 -7.43
CA LEU A 470 -30.64 -32.30 -8.32
C LEU A 470 -30.55 -32.64 -9.81
N VAL A 471 -29.52 -33.40 -10.24
CA VAL A 471 -29.41 -33.86 -11.63
C VAL A 471 -30.65 -34.66 -12.03
N GLU A 472 -31.12 -35.55 -11.16
CA GLU A 472 -32.31 -36.36 -11.39
C GLU A 472 -33.59 -35.58 -11.06
N GLU A 473 -33.61 -34.87 -9.93
CA GLU A 473 -34.80 -34.15 -9.46
C GLU A 473 -35.26 -33.07 -10.44
N LEU A 474 -34.35 -32.37 -11.13
CA LEU A 474 -34.69 -31.34 -12.13
C LEU A 474 -35.17 -31.92 -13.46
N GLY A 475 -34.75 -33.14 -13.79
CA GLY A 475 -35.12 -33.83 -15.03
C GLY A 475 -34.35 -33.36 -16.27
N PRO A 476 -34.60 -34.00 -17.44
CA PRO A 476 -33.77 -33.86 -18.64
C PRO A 476 -33.82 -32.49 -19.32
N GLU A 477 -34.81 -31.65 -18.98
CA GLU A 477 -34.91 -30.27 -19.46
C GLU A 477 -33.84 -29.36 -18.85
N TRP A 478 -33.23 -29.75 -17.73
CA TRP A 478 -32.18 -28.98 -17.08
C TRP A 478 -30.79 -29.59 -17.33
N LYS A 479 -29.81 -28.71 -17.53
CA LYS A 479 -28.39 -29.03 -17.53
C LYS A 479 -27.72 -28.34 -16.35
N ILE A 480 -27.02 -29.11 -15.52
CA ILE A 480 -26.21 -28.56 -14.42
C ILE A 480 -24.78 -28.35 -14.93
N LEU A 481 -24.30 -27.11 -14.84
CA LEU A 481 -22.92 -26.74 -15.11
C LEU A 481 -22.23 -26.45 -13.78
N TYR A 482 -21.17 -27.17 -13.44
CA TYR A 482 -20.47 -26.97 -12.17
C TYR A 482 -19.03 -26.53 -12.37
N LYS A 483 -18.58 -25.61 -11.52
CA LYS A 483 -17.24 -25.04 -11.58
C LYS A 483 -16.56 -25.12 -10.21
N LYS A 484 -15.37 -25.71 -10.15
CA LYS A 484 -14.51 -25.67 -8.97
C LYS A 484 -14.03 -24.25 -8.67
N HIS A 485 -13.68 -23.98 -7.42
CA HIS A 485 -13.00 -22.73 -7.08
C HIS A 485 -11.63 -22.64 -7.81
N PRO A 486 -11.19 -21.47 -8.30
CA PRO A 486 -9.96 -21.35 -9.10
C PRO A 486 -8.66 -21.84 -8.44
N VAL A 487 -8.64 -21.90 -7.11
CA VAL A 487 -7.47 -22.36 -6.32
C VAL A 487 -7.53 -23.85 -5.95
N GLU A 488 -8.65 -24.52 -6.20
CA GLU A 488 -8.79 -25.96 -5.93
C GLU A 488 -8.19 -26.77 -7.09
N ASP A 489 -7.45 -27.83 -6.77
CA ASP A 489 -6.82 -28.68 -7.77
C ASP A 489 -7.85 -29.60 -8.46
N SER A 490 -8.79 -30.14 -7.70
CA SER A 490 -9.81 -31.07 -8.22
C SER A 490 -11.12 -30.93 -7.45
N LEU A 491 -12.21 -31.39 -8.06
CA LEU A 491 -13.53 -31.47 -7.46
C LEU A 491 -14.13 -32.82 -7.85
N GLN A 492 -14.79 -33.49 -6.91
CA GLN A 492 -15.42 -34.79 -7.15
C GLN A 492 -16.46 -34.68 -8.27
N GLU A 493 -16.35 -35.53 -9.30
CA GLU A 493 -17.27 -35.52 -10.43
C GLU A 493 -18.73 -35.69 -9.98
N ILE A 494 -19.62 -35.00 -10.69
CA ILE A 494 -21.06 -35.04 -10.47
C ILE A 494 -21.68 -35.75 -11.68
N PRO A 495 -22.07 -37.04 -11.57
CA PRO A 495 -22.61 -37.81 -12.68
C PRO A 495 -23.83 -37.12 -13.30
N GLY A 496 -23.83 -36.98 -14.63
CA GLY A 496 -24.92 -36.34 -15.39
C GLY A 496 -24.88 -34.80 -15.42
N ALA A 497 -23.98 -34.16 -14.67
CA ALA A 497 -23.66 -32.73 -14.78
C ALA A 497 -22.41 -32.50 -15.65
N ILE A 498 -22.16 -31.25 -16.04
CA ILE A 498 -21.05 -30.88 -16.94
C ILE A 498 -20.04 -30.02 -16.17
N ALA A 499 -18.80 -30.48 -16.08
CA ALA A 499 -17.70 -29.73 -15.48
C ALA A 499 -17.26 -28.58 -16.42
N VAL A 500 -17.23 -27.35 -15.92
CA VAL A 500 -16.90 -26.13 -16.69
C VAL A 500 -15.72 -25.37 -16.07
N HIS A 501 -14.72 -26.11 -15.59
CA HIS A 501 -13.57 -25.57 -14.85
C HIS A 501 -12.72 -24.59 -15.67
N ASP A 502 -12.67 -24.75 -16.98
CA ASP A 502 -11.88 -23.95 -17.93
C ASP A 502 -12.63 -22.75 -18.52
N ILE A 503 -13.92 -22.58 -18.23
CA ILE A 503 -14.78 -21.54 -18.84
C ILE A 503 -14.87 -20.31 -17.92
N ASN A 504 -14.86 -19.11 -18.50
CA ASN A 504 -15.00 -17.86 -17.76
C ASN A 504 -16.38 -17.79 -17.06
N MET A 505 -16.40 -17.39 -15.80
CA MET A 505 -17.63 -17.24 -15.02
C MET A 505 -18.66 -16.31 -15.69
N HIS A 506 -18.22 -15.23 -16.34
CA HIS A 506 -19.12 -14.29 -17.02
C HIS A 506 -19.87 -14.94 -18.18
N ASP A 507 -19.22 -15.83 -18.95
CA ASP A 507 -19.88 -16.55 -20.05
C ASP A 507 -20.88 -17.58 -19.51
N LEU A 508 -20.58 -18.19 -18.36
CA LEU A 508 -21.51 -19.08 -17.65
C LEU A 508 -22.73 -18.31 -17.15
N MET A 509 -22.55 -17.10 -16.63
CA MET A 509 -23.65 -16.20 -16.26
C MET A 509 -24.51 -15.82 -17.47
N ASP A 510 -23.91 -15.52 -18.62
CA ASP A 510 -24.66 -15.20 -19.83
C ASP A 510 -25.58 -16.33 -20.28
N ILE A 511 -25.12 -17.59 -20.21
CA ILE A 511 -25.89 -18.75 -20.70
C ILE A 511 -26.80 -19.39 -19.65
N CYS A 512 -26.55 -19.17 -18.35
CA CYS A 512 -27.33 -19.79 -17.29
C CYS A 512 -28.74 -19.19 -17.17
N HIS A 513 -29.65 -20.00 -16.65
CA HIS A 513 -31.03 -19.62 -16.33
C HIS A 513 -31.25 -19.48 -14.82
N ALA A 514 -30.40 -20.11 -13.99
CA ALA A 514 -30.41 -19.99 -12.55
C ALA A 514 -29.00 -20.28 -12.01
N VAL A 515 -28.72 -19.83 -10.78
CA VAL A 515 -27.49 -20.09 -10.05
C VAL A 515 -27.82 -20.71 -8.69
N ALA A 516 -27.11 -21.77 -8.30
CA ALA A 516 -27.20 -22.36 -6.96
C ALA A 516 -25.81 -22.38 -6.31
N LEU A 517 -25.71 -21.93 -5.07
CA LEU A 517 -24.47 -21.85 -4.30
C LEU A 517 -24.74 -21.93 -2.80
N ILE A 518 -23.68 -22.09 -2.01
CA ILE A 518 -23.78 -22.04 -0.53
C ILE A 518 -23.88 -20.58 -0.09
N ASN A 519 -22.77 -19.82 -0.17
CA ASN A 519 -22.73 -18.42 0.26
C ASN A 519 -21.62 -17.60 -0.43
N SER A 520 -21.18 -18.05 -1.60
CA SER A 520 -20.10 -17.43 -2.38
C SER A 520 -20.44 -15.98 -2.77
N GLY A 521 -19.43 -15.10 -2.80
CA GLY A 521 -19.55 -13.77 -3.40
C GLY A 521 -19.97 -13.78 -4.88
N THR A 522 -19.89 -14.93 -5.56
CA THR A 522 -20.45 -15.16 -6.91
C THR A 522 -21.95 -14.86 -6.98
N GLY A 523 -22.67 -14.95 -5.85
CA GLY A 523 -24.08 -14.55 -5.76
C GLY A 523 -24.32 -13.09 -6.15
N LEU A 524 -23.42 -12.17 -5.78
CA LEU A 524 -23.49 -10.78 -6.24
C LEU A 524 -23.48 -10.66 -7.76
N TYR A 525 -22.66 -11.46 -8.43
CA TYR A 525 -22.59 -11.48 -9.89
C TYR A 525 -23.89 -12.05 -10.48
N ALA A 526 -24.41 -13.16 -9.94
CA ALA A 526 -25.70 -13.70 -10.38
C ALA A 526 -26.81 -12.63 -10.34
N MET A 527 -26.89 -11.88 -9.24
CA MET A 527 -27.84 -10.77 -9.08
C MET A 527 -27.60 -9.63 -10.07
N MET A 528 -26.35 -9.19 -10.28
CA MET A 528 -26.01 -8.16 -11.27
C MET A 528 -26.39 -8.57 -12.71
N TYR A 529 -26.35 -9.86 -13.02
CA TYR A 529 -26.83 -10.43 -14.29
C TYR A 529 -28.36 -10.68 -14.32
N GLY A 530 -29.08 -10.35 -13.25
CA GLY A 530 -30.53 -10.58 -13.13
C GLY A 530 -30.89 -12.06 -13.09
N LYS A 531 -29.99 -12.94 -12.64
CA LYS A 531 -30.19 -14.38 -12.62
C LYS A 531 -30.87 -14.83 -11.33
N PRO A 532 -31.90 -15.70 -11.41
CA PRO A 532 -32.45 -16.37 -10.25
C PRO A 532 -31.34 -17.03 -9.42
N LEU A 533 -31.25 -16.68 -8.15
CA LEU A 533 -30.18 -17.11 -7.24
C LEU A 533 -30.76 -17.90 -6.07
N TYR A 534 -30.32 -19.14 -5.91
CA TYR A 534 -30.70 -20.05 -4.83
C TYR A 534 -29.51 -20.25 -3.88
N VAL A 535 -29.68 -19.84 -2.63
CA VAL A 535 -28.62 -19.77 -1.63
C VAL A 535 -28.87 -20.82 -0.56
N PHE A 536 -27.95 -21.78 -0.42
CA PHE A 536 -28.11 -22.94 0.46
C PHE A 536 -27.51 -22.74 1.87
N GLY A 537 -26.67 -21.71 2.03
CA GLY A 537 -26.13 -21.31 3.33
C GLY A 537 -26.58 -19.93 3.75
N ASP A 538 -26.04 -19.46 4.87
CA ASP A 538 -26.25 -18.09 5.29
C ASP A 538 -25.36 -17.19 4.43
N SER A 539 -25.90 -16.09 3.89
CA SER A 539 -25.10 -15.12 3.12
C SER A 539 -25.49 -13.69 3.46
N TRP A 540 -24.50 -12.80 3.50
CA TRP A 540 -24.65 -11.43 3.98
C TRP A 540 -25.41 -10.54 2.99
N TYR A 541 -25.58 -11.03 1.76
CA TYR A 541 -26.36 -10.38 0.72
C TYR A 541 -27.77 -10.96 0.57
N ALA A 542 -28.15 -11.99 1.34
CA ALA A 542 -29.48 -12.56 1.25
C ALA A 542 -30.53 -11.60 1.83
N ALA A 543 -31.36 -11.06 0.95
CA ALA A 543 -32.51 -10.24 1.30
C ALA A 543 -33.70 -10.58 0.39
N ASP A 544 -34.91 -10.26 0.85
CA ASP A 544 -36.12 -10.50 0.07
C ASP A 544 -36.08 -9.74 -1.27
N GLY A 545 -36.43 -10.43 -2.37
CA GLY A 545 -36.32 -9.91 -3.74
C GLY A 545 -34.92 -10.00 -4.37
N LEU A 546 -33.85 -10.25 -3.61
CA LEU A 546 -32.50 -10.41 -4.16
C LEU A 546 -32.16 -11.86 -4.52
N CYS A 547 -32.56 -12.81 -3.67
CA CYS A 547 -32.33 -14.24 -3.87
C CYS A 547 -33.36 -15.09 -3.13
N VAL A 548 -33.31 -16.41 -3.33
CA VAL A 548 -34.12 -17.40 -2.60
C VAL A 548 -33.23 -18.17 -1.62
N PRO A 549 -33.33 -17.90 -0.30
CA PRO A 549 -32.72 -18.75 0.71
C PRO A 549 -33.39 -20.12 0.74
N VAL A 550 -32.62 -21.18 0.52
CA VAL A 550 -33.09 -22.57 0.55
C VAL A 550 -33.03 -23.06 2.00
N LYS A 551 -34.16 -22.96 2.70
CA LYS A 551 -34.28 -23.35 4.11
C LYS A 551 -34.35 -24.87 4.32
N ASP A 552 -34.87 -25.58 3.33
CA ASP A 552 -34.87 -27.03 3.27
C ASP A 552 -34.25 -27.44 1.93
N PRO A 553 -33.05 -28.06 1.94
CA PRO A 553 -32.41 -28.55 0.72
C PRO A 553 -33.30 -29.48 -0.12
N ASP A 554 -34.24 -30.22 0.48
CA ASP A 554 -35.12 -31.14 -0.24
C ASP A 554 -36.15 -30.43 -1.12
N GLU A 555 -36.48 -29.17 -0.81
CA GLU A 555 -37.38 -28.34 -1.63
C GLU A 555 -36.67 -27.67 -2.82
N ALA A 556 -35.34 -27.77 -2.91
CA ALA A 556 -34.54 -27.04 -3.89
C ALA A 556 -35.00 -27.24 -5.35
N ALA A 557 -35.30 -28.47 -5.77
CA ALA A 557 -35.75 -28.74 -7.13
C ALA A 557 -37.09 -28.06 -7.43
N THR A 558 -38.01 -28.03 -6.46
CA THR A 558 -39.31 -27.37 -6.57
C THR A 558 -39.12 -25.86 -6.72
N LEU A 559 -38.28 -25.26 -5.86
CA LEU A 559 -37.96 -23.82 -5.90
C LEU A 559 -37.28 -23.40 -7.21
N ILE A 560 -36.36 -24.23 -7.73
CA ILE A 560 -35.67 -23.96 -9.00
C ILE A 560 -36.65 -24.05 -10.18
N LYS A 561 -37.56 -25.03 -10.17
CA LYS A 561 -38.57 -25.19 -11.22
C LYS A 561 -39.65 -24.11 -11.18
N SER A 562 -40.04 -23.62 -10.00
CA SER A 562 -41.00 -22.52 -9.87
C SER A 562 -40.44 -21.21 -10.44
N GLY A 563 -39.11 -21.07 -10.45
CA GLY A 563 -38.43 -19.86 -10.86
C GLY A 563 -38.50 -18.77 -9.79
N PHE A 564 -37.74 -17.71 -10.02
CA PHE A 564 -37.68 -16.53 -9.17
C PHE A 564 -37.32 -15.33 -10.05
N GLU A 565 -38.02 -14.20 -9.87
CA GLU A 565 -37.69 -12.96 -10.55
C GLU A 565 -36.94 -12.06 -9.59
N VAL A 566 -35.72 -11.67 -9.97
CA VAL A 566 -34.88 -10.79 -9.15
C VAL A 566 -35.44 -9.37 -9.22
N ASP A 567 -35.65 -8.74 -8.07
CA ASP A 567 -35.95 -7.31 -7.98
C ASP A 567 -34.69 -6.52 -8.35
N TYR A 568 -34.60 -6.16 -9.63
CA TYR A 568 -33.40 -5.52 -10.16
C TYR A 568 -33.17 -4.12 -9.57
N GLU A 569 -34.24 -3.41 -9.17
CA GLU A 569 -34.11 -2.12 -8.48
C GLU A 569 -33.44 -2.29 -7.12
N LYS A 570 -33.79 -3.33 -6.36
CA LYS A 570 -33.07 -3.66 -5.12
C LYS A 570 -31.62 -4.06 -5.40
N VAL A 571 -31.33 -4.78 -6.49
CA VAL A 571 -29.94 -5.09 -6.88
C VAL A 571 -29.15 -3.81 -7.09
N LEU A 572 -29.70 -2.84 -7.84
CA LEU A 572 -29.05 -1.55 -8.06
C LEU A 572 -28.78 -0.83 -6.73
N ARG A 573 -29.75 -0.77 -5.82
CA ARG A 573 -29.58 -0.15 -4.50
C ARG A 573 -28.47 -0.80 -3.69
N PHE A 574 -28.45 -2.13 -3.65
CA PHE A 574 -27.45 -2.87 -2.89
C PHE A 574 -26.05 -2.74 -3.50
N VAL A 575 -25.90 -2.88 -4.82
CA VAL A 575 -24.63 -2.69 -5.52
C VAL A 575 -24.13 -1.26 -5.36
N ASN A 576 -25.02 -0.26 -5.46
CA ASN A 576 -24.69 1.13 -5.22
C ASN A 576 -24.13 1.34 -3.81
N TYR A 577 -24.79 0.79 -2.79
CA TYR A 577 -24.33 0.85 -1.41
C TYR A 577 -22.95 0.24 -1.24
N LEU A 578 -22.74 -1.00 -1.71
CA LEU A 578 -21.44 -1.67 -1.61
C LEU A 578 -20.34 -0.87 -2.32
N ARG A 579 -20.59 -0.42 -3.56
CA ARG A 579 -19.58 0.24 -4.39
C ARG A 579 -19.28 1.67 -3.95
N PHE A 580 -20.29 2.46 -3.59
CA PHE A 580 -20.14 3.91 -3.44
C PHE A 580 -20.25 4.39 -1.99
N SER A 581 -20.82 3.58 -1.08
CA SER A 581 -21.02 3.96 0.33
C SER A 581 -20.16 3.15 1.31
N PHE A 582 -20.08 1.83 1.13
CA PHE A 582 -19.51 0.93 2.13
C PHE A 582 -18.06 0.53 1.85
N TYR A 583 -17.78 -0.11 0.70
CA TYR A 583 -16.44 -0.62 0.41
C TYR A 583 -15.45 0.50 0.06
N SER A 584 -14.21 0.33 0.53
CA SER A 584 -13.03 1.01 0.03
C SER A 584 -12.46 0.23 -1.16
N PHE A 585 -11.64 0.87 -1.98
CA PHE A 585 -11.09 0.23 -3.18
C PHE A 585 -9.60 0.54 -3.38
N GLY A 586 -8.86 -0.50 -3.78
CA GLY A 586 -7.44 -0.41 -4.07
C GLY A 586 -6.97 -1.46 -5.06
N GLN A 587 -5.85 -1.19 -5.72
CA GLN A 587 -5.17 -2.17 -6.55
C GLN A 587 -4.41 -3.16 -5.66
N MET A 588 -4.81 -4.43 -5.71
CA MET A 588 -4.18 -5.51 -4.96
C MET A 588 -2.89 -5.93 -5.67
N VAL A 589 -1.76 -5.83 -4.97
CA VAL A 589 -0.49 -6.41 -5.43
C VAL A 589 -0.37 -7.79 -4.83
N THR A 590 -0.33 -8.82 -5.68
CA THR A 590 -0.31 -10.21 -5.24
C THR A 590 1.00 -10.90 -5.59
N ARG A 591 1.38 -11.87 -4.76
CA ARG A 591 2.53 -12.74 -5.00
C ARG A 591 2.16 -14.18 -4.66
N ARG A 592 2.68 -15.12 -5.46
CA ARG A 592 2.62 -16.54 -5.10
C ARG A 592 3.56 -16.80 -3.92
N VAL A 593 3.02 -17.31 -2.84
CA VAL A 593 3.74 -17.80 -1.66
C VAL A 593 3.31 -19.25 -1.40
N ARG A 594 3.88 -19.92 -0.40
CA ARG A 594 3.47 -21.27 0.01
C ARG A 594 3.09 -21.22 1.50
N TYR A 595 2.06 -21.96 1.89
CA TYR A 595 1.79 -22.27 3.29
C TYR A 595 2.95 -23.12 3.88
N GLU A 596 2.94 -23.29 5.19
CA GLU A 596 3.94 -24.10 5.92
C GLU A 596 3.96 -25.57 5.44
N ASP A 597 2.81 -26.08 4.99
CA ASP A 597 2.64 -27.41 4.40
C ASP A 597 3.13 -27.53 2.94
N GLY A 598 3.60 -26.42 2.36
CA GLY A 598 4.08 -26.34 0.98
C GLY A 598 3.02 -26.02 -0.08
N THR A 599 1.75 -25.89 0.30
CA THR A 599 0.62 -25.58 -0.61
C THR A 599 0.75 -24.15 -1.16
N PRO A 600 0.76 -23.96 -2.50
CA PRO A 600 0.92 -22.63 -3.09
C PRO A 600 -0.34 -21.78 -2.90
N ILE A 601 -0.18 -20.55 -2.41
CA ILE A 601 -1.24 -19.55 -2.33
C ILE A 601 -0.87 -18.26 -3.04
N THR A 602 -1.88 -17.51 -3.45
CA THR A 602 -1.70 -16.14 -3.92
C THR A 602 -2.00 -15.20 -2.76
N ALA A 603 -0.96 -14.66 -2.14
CA ALA A 603 -1.10 -13.70 -1.05
C ALA A 603 -1.11 -12.27 -1.59
N THR A 604 -2.04 -11.46 -1.12
CA THR A 604 -1.97 -10.00 -1.29
C THR A 604 -0.87 -9.47 -0.39
N THR A 605 0.13 -8.79 -0.98
CA THR A 605 1.28 -8.23 -0.27
C THR A 605 1.19 -6.73 -0.07
N GLU A 606 0.36 -6.03 -0.87
CA GLU A 606 0.11 -4.60 -0.74
C GLU A 606 -1.27 -4.25 -1.33
N ILE A 607 -1.90 -3.20 -0.80
CA ILE A 607 -3.11 -2.59 -1.38
C ILE A 607 -2.80 -1.13 -1.67
N ASN A 608 -2.80 -0.77 -2.96
CA ASN A 608 -2.66 0.62 -3.38
C ASN A 608 -4.06 1.24 -3.47
N TYR A 609 -4.53 1.84 -2.38
CA TYR A 609 -5.85 2.47 -2.32
C TYR A 609 -5.98 3.61 -3.33
N TYR A 610 -7.11 3.63 -4.03
CA TYR A 610 -7.57 4.79 -4.81
C TYR A 610 -8.86 5.39 -4.23
N GLU A 611 -9.57 4.67 -3.37
CA GLU A 611 -10.71 5.19 -2.60
C GLU A 611 -10.72 4.59 -1.19
N LEU A 612 -10.82 5.44 -0.17
CA LEU A 612 -10.93 5.03 1.23
C LEU A 612 -12.18 5.66 1.88
N ARG A 613 -13.05 4.82 2.46
CA ARG A 613 -14.40 5.18 2.96
C ARG A 613 -14.60 4.80 4.42
N GLY A 614 -15.64 5.37 5.05
CA GLY A 614 -16.13 4.96 6.37
C GLY A 614 -15.48 5.65 7.58
N PHE A 615 -14.40 6.42 7.39
CA PHE A 615 -13.65 7.08 8.48
C PHE A 615 -13.57 8.60 8.36
N ALA A 616 -14.06 9.16 7.26
CA ALA A 616 -14.16 10.60 7.04
C ALA A 616 -15.55 10.96 6.49
N LYS A 617 -15.91 12.25 6.56
CA LYS A 617 -17.19 12.76 6.05
C LYS A 617 -17.36 12.52 4.54
N SER A 618 -16.27 12.60 3.78
CA SER A 618 -16.21 12.32 2.35
C SER A 618 -15.27 11.15 2.05
N THR A 619 -15.45 10.53 0.89
CA THR A 619 -14.50 9.53 0.39
C THR A 619 -13.16 10.20 0.09
N ARG A 620 -12.08 9.67 0.65
CA ARG A 620 -10.73 10.08 0.28
C ARG A 620 -10.34 9.38 -1.02
N LYS A 621 -10.09 10.16 -2.08
CA LYS A 621 -9.69 9.67 -3.40
C LYS A 621 -8.19 9.89 -3.60
N LEU A 622 -7.52 8.86 -4.09
CA LEU A 622 -6.13 8.92 -4.55
C LEU A 622 -6.12 8.60 -6.04
N GLN A 623 -5.12 9.10 -6.76
CA GLN A 623 -5.03 8.90 -8.21
C GLN A 623 -4.83 7.42 -8.55
N LYS A 624 -5.86 6.80 -9.16
CA LYS A 624 -5.74 5.49 -9.81
C LYS A 624 -4.84 5.55 -11.05
N THR A 625 -4.88 6.69 -11.77
CA THR A 625 -4.04 6.95 -12.95
C THR A 625 -3.50 8.38 -12.89
N PHE A 626 -2.28 8.59 -13.41
CA PHE A 626 -1.63 9.90 -13.37
C PHE A 626 -2.29 10.88 -14.35
N SER A 627 -2.74 12.03 -13.84
CA SER A 627 -3.16 13.16 -14.67
C SER A 627 -1.99 14.14 -14.83
N VAL A 628 -1.12 13.87 -15.81
CA VAL A 628 0.12 14.64 -16.03
C VAL A 628 -0.16 15.90 -16.86
N ILE A 629 0.22 17.07 -16.34
CA ILE A 629 0.19 18.34 -17.10
C ILE A 629 1.25 18.26 -18.22
N PRO A 630 0.85 18.44 -19.50
CA PRO A 630 1.77 18.24 -20.62
C PRO A 630 2.82 19.36 -20.69
N THR A 631 3.97 19.05 -21.29
CA THR A 631 5.07 20.01 -21.53
C THR A 631 4.70 21.15 -22.48
N THR A 632 3.57 21.05 -23.17
CA THR A 632 2.98 22.12 -24.00
C THR A 632 2.37 23.24 -23.16
N SER A 633 2.04 22.98 -21.89
CA SER A 633 1.48 23.97 -20.95
C SER A 633 2.38 25.21 -20.82
N PRO A 634 1.81 26.42 -20.62
CA PRO A 634 2.57 27.65 -20.36
C PRO A 634 3.53 27.55 -19.16
N MET A 635 3.25 26.65 -18.22
CA MET A 635 4.13 26.36 -17.08
C MET A 635 5.56 25.97 -17.50
N PHE A 636 5.72 25.43 -18.72
CA PHE A 636 7.01 24.98 -19.24
C PHE A 636 7.73 26.02 -20.09
N ASP A 637 7.18 27.23 -20.30
CA ASP A 637 7.74 28.20 -21.25
C ASP A 637 9.20 28.59 -20.94
N ARG A 638 9.56 28.67 -19.65
CA ARG A 638 10.95 28.90 -19.24
C ARG A 638 11.93 27.85 -19.80
N TYR A 639 11.46 26.62 -20.01
CA TYR A 639 12.27 25.50 -20.46
C TYR A 639 12.32 25.35 -21.99
N LYS A 640 11.52 26.13 -22.73
CA LYS A 640 11.46 26.07 -24.20
C LYS A 640 12.59 26.85 -24.89
N GLY A 641 13.23 27.81 -24.19
CA GLY A 641 14.13 28.80 -24.79
C GLY A 641 15.60 28.39 -24.99
N GLY A 642 16.01 27.17 -24.61
CA GLY A 642 17.36 26.68 -24.89
C GLY A 642 17.46 26.11 -26.30
N THR A 643 18.21 26.76 -27.20
CA THR A 643 18.42 26.32 -28.59
C THR A 643 18.68 24.81 -28.68
N GLY A 644 17.73 24.06 -29.22
CA GLY A 644 17.86 22.62 -29.51
C GLY A 644 17.38 21.63 -28.43
N GLN A 645 16.74 22.06 -27.34
CA GLN A 645 16.25 21.10 -26.34
C GLN A 645 14.86 20.55 -26.67
N VAL A 646 14.82 19.27 -27.09
CA VAL A 646 13.63 18.44 -26.93
C VAL A 646 13.44 18.20 -25.44
N ILE A 647 12.33 18.67 -24.87
CA ILE A 647 11.97 18.38 -23.47
C ILE A 647 11.65 16.88 -23.36
N HIS A 648 12.65 16.08 -22.98
CA HIS A 648 12.46 14.66 -22.71
C HIS A 648 11.87 14.50 -21.30
N GLY A 649 10.55 14.56 -21.19
CA GLY A 649 9.81 14.05 -20.04
C GLY A 649 9.32 12.64 -20.33
N THR A 650 9.46 11.72 -19.39
CA THR A 650 8.75 10.44 -19.51
C THR A 650 7.28 10.66 -19.15
N THR A 651 6.43 10.77 -20.17
CA THR A 651 5.03 10.36 -19.99
C THR A 651 5.06 8.84 -19.94
N ALA A 652 4.74 8.24 -18.80
CA ALA A 652 4.48 6.80 -18.80
C ALA A 652 3.30 6.59 -19.78
N PRO A 653 3.40 5.67 -20.76
CA PRO A 653 2.23 5.31 -21.53
C PRO A 653 1.19 4.73 -20.57
N ALA A 654 -0.10 4.96 -20.85
CA ALA A 654 -1.17 4.14 -20.29
C ALA A 654 -0.77 2.66 -20.39
N PRO A 655 -1.18 1.78 -19.45
CA PRO A 655 -0.87 0.36 -19.54
C PRO A 655 -1.24 -0.11 -20.95
N ALA A 656 -0.23 -0.56 -21.69
CA ALA A 656 -0.45 -1.05 -23.03
C ALA A 656 -1.45 -2.21 -22.94
N PRO A 657 -2.52 -2.25 -23.76
CA PRO A 657 -3.34 -3.45 -23.85
C PRO A 657 -2.41 -4.62 -24.16
N ALA A 658 -2.61 -5.73 -23.45
CA ALA A 658 -1.83 -6.94 -23.62
C ALA A 658 -1.64 -7.20 -25.12
N LYS A 659 -0.39 -7.24 -25.58
CA LYS A 659 -0.09 -7.57 -26.97
C LYS A 659 -0.67 -8.95 -27.26
N ALA A 660 -1.76 -8.98 -28.03
CA ALA A 660 -2.23 -10.18 -28.67
C ALA A 660 -1.04 -10.82 -29.40
N ALA A 661 -0.77 -12.09 -29.09
CA ALA A 661 0.22 -12.86 -29.80
C ALA A 661 -0.15 -12.86 -31.28
N ALA A 662 0.75 -12.34 -32.12
CA ALA A 662 0.58 -12.33 -33.56
C ALA A 662 0.43 -13.77 -34.05
N VAL A 663 -0.65 -14.02 -34.78
CA VAL A 663 -0.90 -15.26 -35.53
C VAL A 663 0.25 -15.49 -36.49
N ALA A 664 1.07 -16.50 -36.21
CA ALA A 664 2.10 -16.96 -37.12
C ALA A 664 1.43 -17.75 -38.26
N THR A 665 1.46 -17.18 -39.46
CA THR A 665 1.06 -17.85 -40.70
C THR A 665 2.00 -19.01 -41.01
N ASN A 666 1.45 -20.22 -41.12
CA ASN A 666 2.14 -21.44 -41.53
C ASN A 666 2.84 -21.27 -42.89
N LYS A 667 4.12 -21.64 -42.96
CA LYS A 667 4.82 -22.01 -44.20
C LYS A 667 5.34 -23.45 -44.06
N PRO A 668 5.26 -24.31 -45.10
CA PRO A 668 5.58 -25.73 -44.98
C PRO A 668 7.09 -25.96 -44.96
N ALA A 669 7.56 -26.85 -44.09
CA ALA A 669 8.95 -27.29 -43.99
C ALA A 669 9.24 -28.46 -44.96
N GLN A 670 10.40 -28.42 -45.62
CA GLN A 670 11.00 -29.54 -46.34
C GLN A 670 11.89 -30.40 -45.41
N PRO A 671 12.15 -31.69 -45.72
CA PRO A 671 12.58 -32.66 -44.72
C PRO A 671 14.06 -33.12 -44.79
N LYS A 672 14.43 -33.81 -43.69
CA LYS A 672 15.49 -34.82 -43.45
C LYS A 672 16.86 -34.36 -42.89
N PRO A 673 17.64 -35.24 -42.20
CA PRO A 673 17.39 -36.67 -41.84
C PRO A 673 17.67 -37.08 -40.37
N ALA A 674 17.20 -38.31 -40.03
CA ALA A 674 17.38 -39.10 -38.79
C ALA A 674 18.83 -39.66 -38.63
N ALA A 675 19.31 -40.28 -37.54
CA ALA A 675 18.83 -40.81 -36.25
C ALA A 675 20.00 -40.66 -35.21
N VAL A 676 19.91 -41.02 -33.92
CA VAL A 676 20.13 -42.36 -33.33
C VAL A 676 19.74 -42.35 -31.84
N ALA A 677 19.22 -43.50 -31.36
CA ALA A 677 18.68 -43.77 -30.03
C ALA A 677 19.73 -43.98 -28.91
N ALA A 678 19.33 -43.72 -27.65
CA ALA A 678 19.94 -44.27 -26.44
C ALA A 678 18.87 -44.48 -25.34
N THR A 679 19.13 -45.51 -24.52
CA THR A 679 18.29 -46.36 -23.64
C THR A 679 17.72 -45.72 -22.35
N PRO A 680 16.76 -46.39 -21.65
CA PRO A 680 16.07 -45.85 -20.48
C PRO A 680 16.83 -46.07 -19.16
N ALA A 681 16.73 -45.12 -18.24
CA ALA A 681 17.29 -45.20 -16.88
C ALA A 681 16.29 -45.80 -15.86
N PRO A 682 16.76 -46.47 -14.79
CA PRO A 682 15.92 -47.28 -13.89
C PRO A 682 15.35 -46.51 -12.68
N ALA A 683 14.40 -47.14 -12.00
CA ALA A 683 13.60 -46.63 -10.87
C ALA A 683 14.43 -46.25 -9.61
N PRO A 684 13.93 -45.32 -8.76
CA PRO A 684 14.64 -44.87 -7.57
C PRO A 684 14.48 -45.82 -6.37
N ALA A 685 15.57 -45.98 -5.61
CA ALA A 685 15.66 -46.69 -4.33
C ALA A 685 15.47 -45.72 -3.13
N PRO A 686 15.18 -46.22 -1.90
CA PRO A 686 14.57 -45.45 -0.83
C PRO A 686 15.53 -44.56 -0.03
N ILE A 687 14.93 -43.58 0.66
CA ILE A 687 15.59 -42.48 1.42
C ILE A 687 16.24 -43.00 2.72
N PRO A 688 17.51 -42.65 3.02
CA PRO A 688 18.07 -42.80 4.37
C PRO A 688 17.84 -41.54 5.24
N THR A 689 17.58 -41.77 6.52
CA THR A 689 17.39 -40.81 7.62
C THR A 689 18.59 -39.87 7.88
N PRO A 690 18.40 -38.71 8.54
CA PRO A 690 19.45 -37.72 8.72
C PRO A 690 20.45 -38.13 9.80
N ILE A 691 21.75 -38.01 9.47
CA ILE A 691 22.87 -38.13 10.40
C ILE A 691 23.20 -36.74 10.95
N THR A 692 23.11 -36.58 12.27
CA THR A 692 23.71 -35.48 13.04
C THR A 692 25.23 -35.55 12.96
N VAL A 693 25.89 -34.48 12.52
CA VAL A 693 27.35 -34.37 12.53
C VAL A 693 27.78 -33.47 13.69
N SER A 694 28.52 -34.07 14.62
CA SER A 694 29.31 -33.42 15.68
C SER A 694 30.78 -33.50 15.28
N MET A 695 31.54 -32.41 15.47
CA MET A 695 33.01 -32.29 15.25
C MET A 695 33.53 -31.04 16.02
N PRO A 696 34.83 -30.91 16.34
CA PRO A 696 35.47 -31.35 17.58
C PRO A 696 36.02 -30.20 18.46
N ALA A 697 36.35 -30.50 19.72
CA ALA A 697 36.91 -29.57 20.69
C ALA A 697 38.37 -29.17 20.39
N ALA A 698 38.70 -27.88 20.57
CA ALA A 698 40.06 -27.35 20.55
C ALA A 698 40.64 -27.27 21.98
N ALA A 699 41.91 -27.64 22.11
CA ALA A 699 42.67 -27.73 23.35
C ALA A 699 43.22 -26.37 23.85
N ASN A 700 43.40 -26.29 25.17
CA ASN A 700 43.81 -25.13 25.98
C ASN A 700 45.30 -24.75 25.91
N ALA A 701 45.55 -23.44 26.11
CA ALA A 701 46.60 -22.78 26.92
C ALA A 701 46.43 -21.25 26.68
N ASP A 702 46.51 -20.28 27.59
CA ASP A 702 46.89 -20.21 29.00
C ASP A 702 46.29 -18.89 29.59
N ASP A 703 46.16 -18.86 30.92
CA ASP A 703 45.67 -17.83 31.87
C ASP A 703 45.63 -16.33 31.49
N THR A 704 44.46 -15.66 31.68
CA THR A 704 44.23 -14.56 32.67
C THR A 704 42.95 -13.75 32.40
N THR A 705 42.29 -13.36 33.50
CA THR A 705 41.22 -12.36 33.71
C THR A 705 39.76 -12.73 33.39
N ASP A 706 38.99 -12.89 34.46
CA ASP A 706 37.53 -12.88 34.55
C ASP A 706 36.93 -11.56 34.06
N GLU A 707 36.19 -11.59 32.95
CA GLU A 707 35.07 -10.69 32.66
C GLU A 707 33.94 -11.51 32.03
N ALA A 708 32.72 -11.34 32.53
CA ALA A 708 31.53 -11.99 32.01
C ALA A 708 31.26 -11.51 30.56
N MET A 709 31.70 -12.28 29.56
CA MET A 709 31.40 -12.05 28.16
C MET A 709 29.90 -12.27 27.89
N GLU A 710 29.18 -11.20 27.58
CA GLU A 710 27.88 -11.29 26.91
C GLU A 710 28.01 -12.16 25.64
N SER A 711 27.19 -13.20 25.51
CA SER A 711 27.16 -14.02 24.30
C SER A 711 26.65 -13.17 23.14
N LEU A 712 27.50 -12.96 22.13
CA LEU A 712 27.16 -12.18 20.93
C LEU A 712 25.92 -12.74 20.23
N GLY A 713 25.03 -11.86 19.78
CA GLY A 713 23.81 -12.23 19.06
C GLY A 713 24.04 -12.48 17.57
N TYR A 714 23.01 -12.97 16.88
CA TYR A 714 23.05 -13.23 15.43
C TYR A 714 23.54 -12.00 14.61
N ASN A 715 23.02 -10.81 14.91
CA ASN A 715 23.39 -9.59 14.18
C ASN A 715 24.84 -9.16 14.45
N ASP A 716 25.36 -9.43 15.64
CA ASP A 716 26.75 -9.14 15.99
C ASP A 716 27.71 -10.02 15.21
N HIS A 717 27.40 -11.31 15.12
CA HIS A 717 28.18 -12.27 14.33
C HIS A 717 28.14 -11.95 12.83
N VAL A 718 27.00 -11.53 12.27
CA VAL A 718 26.93 -11.05 10.88
C VAL A 718 27.78 -9.80 10.68
N ARG A 719 27.67 -8.81 11.59
CA ARG A 719 28.43 -7.56 11.51
C ARG A 719 29.94 -7.81 11.57
N LEU A 720 30.41 -8.56 12.57
CA LEU A 720 31.82 -8.92 12.74
C LEU A 720 32.33 -9.70 11.53
N GLY A 721 31.55 -10.65 11.03
CA GLY A 721 31.89 -11.41 9.83
C GLY A 721 32.09 -10.55 8.59
N VAL A 722 31.21 -9.57 8.36
CA VAL A 722 31.34 -8.62 7.24
C VAL A 722 32.53 -7.68 7.45
N GLU A 723 32.78 -7.21 8.68
CA GLU A 723 33.92 -6.36 9.01
C GLU A 723 35.27 -7.07 8.78
N HIS A 724 35.43 -8.30 9.27
CA HIS A 724 36.61 -9.13 9.01
C HIS A 724 36.80 -9.38 7.51
N PHE A 725 35.72 -9.66 6.78
CA PHE A 725 35.79 -9.87 5.34
C PHE A 725 36.27 -8.61 4.60
N ALA A 726 35.81 -7.42 5.02
CA ALA A 726 36.26 -6.14 4.45
C ALA A 726 37.74 -5.84 4.74
N ARG A 727 38.29 -6.34 5.86
CA ARG A 727 39.71 -6.24 6.21
C ARG A 727 40.59 -7.30 5.54
N GLY A 728 40.01 -8.26 4.82
CA GLY A 728 40.73 -9.38 4.20
C GLY A 728 41.04 -10.54 5.15
N GLU A 729 40.47 -10.52 6.35
CA GLU A 729 40.63 -11.54 7.40
C GLU A 729 39.62 -12.66 7.17
N PHE A 730 39.81 -13.43 6.09
CA PHE A 730 38.76 -14.32 5.58
C PHE A 730 38.44 -15.52 6.47
N LYS A 731 39.40 -16.03 7.25
CA LYS A 731 39.16 -17.16 8.16
C LYS A 731 38.32 -16.73 9.37
N GLU A 732 38.61 -15.55 9.90
CA GLU A 732 37.90 -14.90 10.98
C GLU A 732 36.49 -14.50 10.52
N ALA A 733 36.37 -13.97 9.29
CA ALA A 733 35.08 -13.69 8.66
C ALA A 733 34.21 -14.95 8.54
N ALA A 734 34.78 -16.06 8.06
CA ALA A 734 34.09 -17.32 7.95
C ALA A 734 33.62 -17.84 9.31
N ALA A 735 34.48 -17.81 10.34
CA ALA A 735 34.13 -18.26 11.69
C ALA A 735 32.97 -17.48 12.31
N GLN A 736 32.95 -16.15 12.14
CA GLN A 736 31.84 -15.31 12.62
C GLN A 736 30.55 -15.58 11.84
N LEU A 737 30.65 -15.75 10.52
CA LEU A 737 29.48 -16.05 9.68
C LEU A 737 28.94 -17.47 9.92
N ASP A 738 29.77 -18.43 10.33
CA ASP A 738 29.34 -19.78 10.72
C ASP A 738 28.49 -19.72 11.98
N ARG A 739 28.89 -18.93 12.99
CA ARG A 739 28.05 -18.68 14.18
C ARG A 739 26.74 -17.97 13.82
N ALA A 740 26.77 -17.04 12.87
CA ALA A 740 25.54 -16.43 12.36
C ALA A 740 24.63 -17.45 11.62
N VAL A 741 25.20 -18.41 10.90
CA VAL A 741 24.42 -19.50 10.27
C VAL A 741 23.86 -20.45 11.33
N GLU A 742 24.62 -20.78 12.38
CA GLU A 742 24.12 -21.62 13.49
C GLU A 742 22.93 -20.99 14.21
N LEU A 743 22.98 -19.68 14.46
CA LEU A 743 21.90 -18.93 15.11
C LEU A 743 20.69 -18.71 14.21
N ASN A 744 20.86 -18.71 12.88
CA ASN A 744 19.75 -18.58 11.92
C ASN A 744 20.00 -19.39 10.63
N PRO A 745 19.79 -20.72 10.65
CA PRO A 745 20.21 -21.63 9.59
C PRO A 745 19.39 -21.52 8.30
N ALA A 746 18.21 -20.89 8.34
CA ALA A 746 17.36 -20.69 7.18
C ALA A 746 17.54 -19.33 6.48
N HIS A 747 18.43 -18.46 6.98
CA HIS A 747 18.61 -17.13 6.40
C HIS A 747 19.50 -17.14 5.16
N ILE A 748 18.87 -17.07 3.99
CA ILE A 748 19.52 -17.17 2.66
C ILE A 748 20.66 -16.15 2.49
N LYS A 749 20.50 -14.91 2.98
CA LYS A 749 21.54 -13.87 2.88
C LYS A 749 22.77 -14.24 3.74
N THR A 750 22.57 -14.82 4.91
CA THR A 750 23.69 -15.25 5.76
C THR A 750 24.40 -16.45 5.14
N LEU A 751 23.65 -17.43 4.63
CA LEU A 751 24.21 -18.58 3.93
C LEU A 751 25.04 -18.18 2.69
N ARG A 752 24.58 -17.22 1.88
CA ARG A 752 25.40 -16.71 0.75
C ARG A 752 26.65 -15.99 1.24
N THR A 753 26.54 -15.16 2.28
CA THR A 753 27.65 -14.36 2.79
C THR A 753 28.71 -15.26 3.44
N ALA A 754 28.29 -16.25 4.23
CA ALA A 754 29.14 -17.30 4.79
C ALA A 754 29.83 -18.09 3.67
N ALA A 755 29.10 -18.47 2.62
CA ALA A 755 29.69 -19.17 1.48
C ALA A 755 30.80 -18.36 0.80
N GLU A 756 30.62 -17.05 0.61
CA GLU A 756 31.66 -16.20 0.01
C GLU A 756 32.86 -16.01 0.93
N ALA A 757 32.64 -15.91 2.25
CA ALA A 757 33.72 -15.91 3.24
C ALA A 757 34.55 -17.21 3.18
N HIS A 758 33.88 -18.36 3.10
CA HIS A 758 34.55 -19.65 2.95
C HIS A 758 35.27 -19.81 1.61
N VAL A 759 34.74 -19.28 0.51
CA VAL A 759 35.46 -19.24 -0.79
C VAL A 759 36.76 -18.44 -0.65
N SER A 760 36.72 -17.26 -0.02
CA SER A 760 37.90 -16.42 0.19
C SER A 760 38.88 -17.01 1.21
N ALA A 761 38.39 -17.77 2.18
CA ALA A 761 39.20 -18.47 3.18
C ALA A 761 39.86 -19.76 2.66
N GLY A 762 39.50 -20.21 1.45
CA GLY A 762 39.99 -21.45 0.83
C GLY A 762 39.19 -22.72 1.17
N SER A 763 38.08 -22.59 1.90
CA SER A 763 37.21 -23.69 2.35
C SER A 763 36.08 -23.96 1.35
N LYS A 764 36.44 -24.49 0.18
CA LYS A 764 35.51 -24.66 -0.94
C LYS A 764 34.34 -25.61 -0.64
N GLU A 765 34.58 -26.66 0.12
CA GLU A 765 33.59 -27.69 0.48
C GLU A 765 32.48 -27.10 1.35
N THR A 766 32.83 -26.28 2.34
CA THR A 766 31.88 -25.58 3.21
C THR A 766 31.07 -24.54 2.44
N ALA A 767 31.70 -23.82 1.51
CA ALA A 767 30.99 -22.90 0.63
C ALA A 767 29.95 -23.61 -0.26
N ILE A 768 30.27 -24.80 -0.78
CA ILE A 768 29.33 -25.64 -1.53
C ILE A 768 28.17 -26.09 -0.63
N LEU A 769 28.43 -26.45 0.63
CA LEU A 769 27.39 -26.82 1.59
C LEU A 769 26.40 -25.67 1.80
N TYR A 770 26.87 -24.47 2.13
CA TYR A 770 25.98 -23.32 2.35
C TYR A 770 25.22 -22.89 1.10
N LEU A 771 25.86 -22.90 -0.08
CA LEU A 771 25.17 -22.60 -1.34
C LEU A 771 24.15 -23.69 -1.71
N SER A 772 24.40 -24.96 -1.37
CA SER A 772 23.45 -26.04 -1.57
C SER A 772 22.24 -25.90 -0.65
N THR A 773 22.45 -25.57 0.61
CA THR A 773 21.37 -25.25 1.57
C THR A 773 20.57 -24.03 1.11
N ALA A 774 21.24 -22.96 0.67
CA ALA A 774 20.57 -21.78 0.12
C ALA A 774 19.77 -22.11 -1.16
N CYS A 775 20.27 -22.99 -2.04
CA CYS A 775 19.52 -23.46 -3.22
C CYS A 775 18.29 -24.29 -2.84
N LYS A 776 18.33 -25.08 -1.76
CA LYS A 776 17.16 -25.82 -1.27
C LYS A 776 16.09 -24.87 -0.71
N LEU A 777 16.50 -23.81 -0.02
CA LEU A 777 15.60 -22.78 0.52
C LEU A 777 15.02 -21.85 -0.56
N ALA A 778 15.73 -21.67 -1.68
CA ALA A 778 15.29 -20.84 -2.81
C ALA A 778 15.58 -21.52 -4.16
N PRO A 779 14.82 -22.57 -4.54
CA PRO A 779 15.09 -23.39 -5.73
C PRO A 779 14.98 -22.62 -7.05
N ASP A 780 14.18 -21.54 -7.09
CA ASP A 780 13.99 -20.71 -8.28
C ASP A 780 15.07 -19.62 -8.45
N ASN A 781 15.99 -19.46 -7.49
CA ASN A 781 17.02 -18.43 -7.54
C ASN A 781 18.18 -18.84 -8.46
N LYS A 782 18.07 -18.43 -9.73
CA LYS A 782 19.06 -18.71 -10.78
C LYS A 782 20.48 -18.25 -10.42
N ASN A 783 20.67 -17.22 -9.58
CA ASN A 783 21.99 -16.74 -9.18
C ASN A 783 22.66 -17.69 -8.19
N LEU A 784 21.91 -18.23 -7.22
CA LEU A 784 22.41 -19.27 -6.30
C LEU A 784 22.81 -20.53 -7.08
N SER A 785 21.97 -20.98 -8.01
CA SER A 785 22.29 -22.15 -8.85
C SER A 785 23.51 -21.90 -9.74
N LYS A 786 23.68 -20.69 -10.29
CA LYS A 786 24.88 -20.31 -11.08
C LYS A 786 26.14 -20.27 -10.22
N ARG A 787 26.07 -19.69 -9.02
CA ARG A 787 27.21 -19.62 -8.09
C ARG A 787 27.61 -21.01 -7.60
N LEU A 788 26.65 -21.85 -7.22
CA LEU A 788 26.90 -23.24 -6.83
C LEU A 788 27.56 -24.04 -7.97
N ARG A 789 27.04 -23.96 -9.20
CA ARG A 789 27.65 -24.60 -10.38
C ARG A 789 29.08 -24.12 -10.63
N SER A 790 29.38 -22.85 -10.38
CA SER A 790 30.74 -22.34 -10.56
C SER A 790 31.76 -22.96 -9.59
N LEU A 791 31.31 -23.43 -8.42
CA LEU A 791 32.16 -24.14 -7.46
C LEU A 791 32.19 -25.65 -7.72
N THR A 792 31.08 -26.26 -8.18
CA THR A 792 30.98 -27.73 -8.35
C THR A 792 31.42 -28.24 -9.72
N VAL A 793 31.35 -27.42 -10.78
CA VAL A 793 31.71 -27.84 -12.15
C VAL A 793 33.22 -27.65 -12.39
N PRO A 794 33.92 -28.67 -12.93
CA PRO A 794 35.33 -28.56 -13.33
C PRO A 794 35.59 -27.40 -14.28
N ALA A 795 36.73 -26.73 -14.16
CA ALA A 795 37.05 -25.50 -14.89
C ALA A 795 36.84 -25.61 -16.42
N TRP A 796 37.11 -26.77 -17.01
CA TRP A 796 36.96 -27.06 -18.44
C TRP A 796 35.52 -27.26 -18.94
N ARG A 797 34.52 -27.32 -18.03
CA ARG A 797 33.07 -27.40 -18.34
C ARG A 797 32.28 -26.17 -17.90
N ARG A 798 32.94 -25.12 -17.40
CA ARG A 798 32.24 -23.91 -16.93
C ARG A 798 31.72 -23.10 -18.13
N PRO A 799 30.43 -22.73 -18.17
CA PRO A 799 29.90 -21.83 -19.21
C PRO A 799 30.56 -20.45 -19.11
N LEU A 800 30.76 -19.79 -20.25
CA LEU A 800 31.43 -18.47 -20.42
C LEU A 800 30.78 -17.29 -19.66
N THR A 801 29.67 -17.50 -18.95
CA THR A 801 29.07 -16.49 -18.07
C THR A 801 29.71 -16.57 -16.69
N SER A 802 30.60 -15.63 -16.36
CA SER A 802 31.18 -15.52 -15.02
C SER A 802 30.07 -15.31 -13.98
N SER A 803 29.91 -16.24 -13.03
CA SER A 803 29.11 -15.96 -11.84
C SER A 803 29.89 -14.98 -10.97
N THR A 804 29.36 -13.77 -10.81
CA THR A 804 29.91 -12.81 -9.85
C THR A 804 29.72 -13.35 -8.44
N PRO A 805 30.73 -13.27 -7.55
CA PRO A 805 30.55 -13.51 -6.12
C PRO A 805 29.38 -12.68 -5.57
N PHE A 806 28.67 -13.22 -4.58
CA PHE A 806 27.70 -12.40 -3.85
C PHE A 806 28.43 -11.29 -3.06
N PRO A 807 27.85 -10.08 -2.95
CA PRO A 807 28.41 -9.05 -2.10
C PRO A 807 28.33 -9.49 -0.64
N VAL A 808 29.47 -9.42 0.05
CA VAL A 808 29.59 -9.59 1.50
C VAL A 808 29.39 -8.21 2.13
N THR A 809 28.12 -7.87 2.39
CA THR A 809 27.70 -6.61 3.02
C THR A 809 26.59 -6.88 4.02
N MET A 810 26.49 -6.01 5.02
CA MET A 810 25.39 -6.00 6.01
C MET A 810 24.01 -6.00 5.36
#